data_AF-A0A820SN38-F1
#
_entry.id   AF-A0A820SN38-F1
#
_cell.length_a   1.000
_cell.length_b   1.000
_cell.length_c   1.000
_cell.angle_alpha   90.00
_cell.angle_beta   90.00
_cell.angle_gamma   90.00
#
_symmetry.space_group_name_H-M   'P 1'
#
loop_
_entity.id
_entity.type
_entity.pdbx_description
1 polymer ?
#
loop_
_entity_poly.entity_id
_entity_poly.type
_entity_poly.pdbx_seq_one_letter_code
_entity_poly.pdbx_strand_id
1 'polypeptide(L)'
;LFQKNVITKKELDQLRKLKLLTTRKTLISAEQCFFCDQYKPRLQLEVYLKAKEDVFLSFDYVTNHNDRKEDEDLTEWRRFFIKLGVQEELHLTVFDRKLTSFEAEGYGFSGQYLSSISPDRKHKVDAFFGLTTITFMQHTQNNYEFAKFFWSDVMKNLNANMLTQKIKVYWGHSNRRGATEGTLLDDADYISWFVKHIKCMPTTVKTCELSNSIFVDNKELKDLCGKYMCFPSILLPQEKTNWHGIFDFKTKLSIDDYFDLLQKIRDDENYLKDNLDRVQIIYSHILKEIYYWSSDERKAAKARAKSLYLLTENDQWKLTSNLYFYMEGHGTNNSLNDAIPCLKLDYKNRNNSHLPQFLELFNIKQLRVNDLKLADKKSSPAEHFRRKLIEILPFLKKWLTNLSFPSDAISLVDKKVQQDFDFIESDSLELFYNQNFVHKTNVYFDNGHKQLYVTRPWNSETTFIDLPNKLCQLLNIHGFEHKLRFLLKGTIEEIKKHFIEKSIKIPTNQDIVILEPVASSNALKQPKLSATATSEPKKSDSSIKNQKTNSNKSEITPVTTEALVTRSNNQKTKHDTSIINSTQHCPSILQHIPFPLYVPSQVPIQFMNSPIDQYKRAVSSVWISSEDEQLDKIELTDLASNSVSLEDPFNGTEEFEGSYLNTGYIGEQMVYNYLVNKYRYHPNPVAIKWLNQTGESNLPYDIILTEPGKTHYIEVKSTRTHTQHAFPLSIHQIETFLRERENYFIYRVYIGEKKLVILDNIRWRLTQKQLACFLKILPISSYQTPLTSN
;
A
#
# COMPACT_ATOMS: atom_id res chain seq x y z
N LEU A 1 -0.19 -23.41 -69.41
CA LEU A 1 -1.44 -24.17 -69.19
C LEU A 1 -2.37 -23.46 -68.19
N PHE A 2 -1.89 -23.17 -66.97
CA PHE A 2 -2.67 -22.53 -65.89
C PHE A 2 -3.46 -21.27 -66.31
N GLN A 3 -2.81 -20.26 -66.88
CA GLN A 3 -3.46 -19.02 -67.40
C GLN A 3 -4.60 -19.29 -68.39
N LYS A 4 -4.55 -20.41 -69.13
CA LYS A 4 -5.58 -20.80 -70.11
C LYS A 4 -6.74 -21.59 -69.48
N ASN A 5 -6.76 -21.74 -68.14
CA ASN A 5 -7.70 -22.55 -67.36
C ASN A 5 -7.84 -24.03 -67.83
N VAL A 6 -6.81 -24.57 -68.49
CA VAL A 6 -6.81 -25.95 -69.01
C VAL A 6 -6.57 -26.99 -67.90
N ILE A 7 -5.91 -26.61 -66.81
CA ILE A 7 -5.64 -27.52 -65.68
C ILE A 7 -6.84 -27.51 -64.73
N THR A 8 -7.43 -28.69 -64.49
CA THR A 8 -8.53 -28.87 -63.55
C THR A 8 -8.07 -28.77 -62.10
N LYS A 9 -9.02 -28.56 -61.18
CA LYS A 9 -8.74 -28.60 -59.74
C LYS A 9 -8.11 -29.94 -59.31
N LYS A 10 -8.57 -31.06 -59.86
CA LYS A 10 -8.09 -32.41 -59.52
C LYS A 10 -6.61 -32.61 -59.87
N GLU A 11 -6.17 -32.06 -61.00
CA GLU A 11 -4.76 -32.12 -61.42
C GLU A 11 -3.89 -31.18 -60.58
N LEU A 12 -4.38 -29.98 -60.22
CA LEU A 12 -3.70 -29.08 -59.29
C LEU A 12 -3.55 -29.69 -57.89
N ASP A 13 -4.59 -30.36 -57.37
CA ASP A 13 -4.53 -31.07 -56.09
C ASP A 13 -3.56 -32.27 -56.11
N GLN A 14 -3.33 -32.91 -57.27
CA GLN A 14 -2.25 -33.91 -57.43
C GLN A 14 -0.85 -33.28 -57.40
N LEU A 15 -0.70 -32.05 -57.90
CA LEU A 15 0.57 -31.31 -57.93
C LEU A 15 0.97 -30.70 -56.57
N ARG A 16 0.17 -30.84 -55.51
CA ARG A 16 0.54 -30.46 -54.12
C ARG A 16 1.84 -31.09 -53.62
N LYS A 17 2.16 -32.27 -54.13
CA LYS A 17 3.38 -33.03 -53.82
C LYS A 17 4.56 -32.71 -54.74
N LEU A 18 4.38 -31.84 -55.73
CA LEU A 18 5.47 -31.34 -56.56
C LEU A 18 6.48 -30.60 -55.68
N LYS A 19 7.77 -30.92 -55.83
CA LYS A 19 8.83 -30.25 -55.08
C LYS A 19 9.16 -28.90 -55.72
N LEU A 20 9.10 -27.84 -54.93
CA LEU A 20 9.45 -26.47 -55.29
C LEU A 20 10.78 -26.07 -54.66
N LEU A 21 11.49 -25.14 -55.32
CA LEU A 21 12.77 -24.59 -54.88
C LEU A 21 12.56 -23.65 -53.69
N THR A 22 13.33 -23.85 -52.62
CA THR A 22 13.32 -22.98 -51.43
C THR A 22 14.32 -21.83 -51.56
N THR A 23 14.23 -20.81 -50.70
CA THR A 23 15.20 -19.71 -50.63
C THR A 23 16.62 -20.18 -50.26
N ARG A 24 16.78 -21.33 -49.60
CA ARG A 24 18.09 -21.99 -49.38
C ARG A 24 18.48 -22.99 -50.47
N LYS A 25 17.73 -23.03 -51.59
CA LYS A 25 17.95 -23.89 -52.77
C LYS A 25 17.75 -25.39 -52.52
N THR A 26 16.93 -25.78 -51.55
CA THR A 26 16.49 -27.18 -51.38
C THR A 26 15.14 -27.41 -52.09
N LEU A 27 14.58 -28.63 -51.97
CA LEU A 27 13.40 -29.07 -52.72
C LEU A 27 12.35 -29.74 -51.80
N ILE A 28 11.34 -28.95 -51.42
CA ILE A 28 10.24 -29.30 -50.49
C ILE A 28 8.90 -29.30 -51.25
N SER A 29 7.91 -30.11 -50.85
CA SER A 29 6.62 -30.16 -51.54
C SER A 29 5.84 -28.85 -51.45
N ALA A 30 5.10 -28.49 -52.49
CA ALA A 30 4.32 -27.26 -52.54
C ALA A 30 3.37 -27.09 -51.33
N GLU A 31 2.75 -28.17 -50.87
CA GLU A 31 1.89 -28.18 -49.67
C GLU A 31 2.63 -27.93 -48.34
N GLN A 32 3.96 -28.03 -48.30
CA GLN A 32 4.81 -27.71 -47.16
C GLN A 32 5.53 -26.35 -47.31
N CYS A 33 5.45 -25.72 -48.48
CA CYS A 33 6.10 -24.43 -48.73
C CYS A 33 5.25 -23.26 -48.23
N PHE A 34 5.92 -22.24 -47.72
CA PHE A 34 5.36 -20.91 -47.43
C PHE A 34 5.93 -19.89 -48.40
N PHE A 35 5.20 -18.80 -48.68
CA PHE A 35 5.75 -17.69 -49.46
C PHE A 35 6.87 -16.95 -48.72
N CYS A 36 7.96 -16.61 -49.41
CA CYS A 36 8.98 -15.69 -48.92
C CYS A 36 8.48 -14.22 -48.95
N ASP A 37 9.10 -13.32 -48.19
CA ASP A 37 8.58 -11.96 -47.99
C ASP A 37 8.56 -11.14 -49.30
N GLN A 38 9.41 -11.49 -50.28
CA GLN A 38 9.43 -10.89 -51.62
C GLN A 38 8.12 -11.12 -52.40
N TYR A 39 7.37 -12.19 -52.11
CA TYR A 39 6.04 -12.42 -52.70
C TYR A 39 4.93 -11.56 -52.07
N LYS A 40 5.24 -10.64 -51.13
CA LYS A 40 4.26 -9.82 -50.41
C LYS A 40 3.13 -10.66 -49.74
N PRO A 41 3.44 -11.72 -48.95
CA PRO A 41 2.44 -12.59 -48.33
C PRO A 41 1.60 -11.90 -47.24
N ARG A 42 0.43 -12.47 -46.91
CA ARG A 42 -0.40 -12.00 -45.77
C ARG A 42 0.37 -12.00 -44.45
N LEU A 43 1.24 -12.99 -44.25
CA LEU A 43 2.14 -13.09 -43.11
C LEU A 43 3.59 -13.12 -43.57
N GLN A 44 4.34 -12.10 -43.16
CA GLN A 44 5.80 -12.04 -43.35
C GLN A 44 6.49 -12.96 -42.31
N LEU A 45 6.43 -14.27 -42.58
CA LEU A 45 7.00 -15.30 -41.71
C LEU A 45 8.52 -15.48 -41.94
N GLU A 46 9.04 -15.06 -43.09
CA GLU A 46 10.44 -15.30 -43.44
C GLU A 46 11.37 -14.49 -42.52
N VAL A 47 11.12 -13.20 -42.30
CA VAL A 47 11.93 -12.36 -41.39
C VAL A 47 12.15 -12.96 -39.99
N TYR A 48 11.20 -13.74 -39.48
CA TYR A 48 11.31 -14.40 -38.16
C TYR A 48 11.90 -15.80 -38.19
N LEU A 49 11.70 -16.56 -39.28
CA LEU A 49 11.96 -18.00 -39.33
C LEU A 49 13.05 -18.42 -40.32
N LYS A 50 13.49 -17.57 -41.26
CA LYS A 50 14.48 -17.90 -42.32
C LYS A 50 15.76 -18.55 -41.81
N ALA A 51 16.21 -18.20 -40.61
CA ALA A 51 17.40 -18.78 -39.97
C ALA A 51 17.17 -20.22 -39.45
N LYS A 52 15.93 -20.58 -39.08
CA LYS A 52 15.57 -21.88 -38.51
C LYS A 52 14.98 -22.83 -39.54
N GLU A 53 14.00 -22.35 -40.30
CA GLU A 53 13.22 -23.10 -41.27
C GLU A 53 13.72 -22.91 -42.71
N ASP A 54 13.54 -23.95 -43.53
CA ASP A 54 13.84 -23.96 -44.98
C ASP A 54 12.57 -24.16 -45.82
N VAL A 55 11.45 -23.59 -45.37
CA VAL A 55 10.12 -23.77 -45.98
C VAL A 55 9.74 -22.68 -46.98
N PHE A 56 10.58 -21.65 -47.14
CA PHE A 56 10.22 -20.45 -47.91
C PHE A 56 10.49 -20.62 -49.40
N LEU A 57 9.46 -20.40 -50.23
CA LEU A 57 9.52 -20.50 -51.69
C LEU A 57 10.50 -19.49 -52.29
N SER A 58 11.41 -19.94 -53.17
CA SER A 58 12.38 -19.05 -53.81
C SER A 58 11.70 -18.07 -54.78
N PHE A 59 12.19 -16.83 -54.84
CA PHE A 59 11.66 -15.80 -55.74
C PHE A 59 12.12 -15.98 -57.20
N ASP A 60 13.12 -16.83 -57.44
CA ASP A 60 13.71 -17.20 -58.73
C ASP A 60 12.69 -17.64 -59.81
N TYR A 61 11.50 -18.09 -59.40
CA TYR A 61 10.41 -18.43 -60.31
C TYR A 61 9.83 -17.20 -61.03
N VAL A 62 9.92 -16.00 -60.43
CA VAL A 62 9.38 -14.75 -60.98
C VAL A 62 10.41 -14.02 -61.84
N THR A 63 11.70 -14.11 -61.51
CA THR A 63 12.78 -13.22 -62.00
C THR A 63 13.26 -13.45 -63.44
N ASN A 64 12.50 -14.18 -64.28
CA ASN A 64 12.96 -14.65 -65.60
C ASN A 64 12.18 -14.04 -66.80
N HIS A 65 11.44 -12.95 -66.61
CA HIS A 65 10.61 -12.32 -67.64
C HIS A 65 10.88 -10.81 -67.74
N ASN A 66 11.59 -10.39 -68.79
CA ASN A 66 12.06 -9.00 -68.96
C ASN A 66 11.00 -8.05 -69.57
N ASP A 67 9.87 -8.56 -70.07
CA ASP A 67 8.96 -7.84 -70.98
C ASP A 67 7.54 -7.60 -70.41
N ARG A 68 7.38 -7.60 -69.08
CA ARG A 68 6.06 -7.49 -68.42
C ARG A 68 6.09 -6.57 -67.19
N LYS A 69 4.91 -6.05 -66.82
CA LYS A 69 4.72 -5.28 -65.59
C LYS A 69 4.84 -6.21 -64.38
N GLU A 70 5.75 -5.89 -63.46
CA GLU A 70 6.13 -6.73 -62.33
C GLU A 70 4.94 -7.16 -61.44
N ASP A 71 4.03 -6.24 -61.11
CA ASP A 71 2.89 -6.54 -60.23
C ASP A 71 1.80 -7.43 -60.87
N GLU A 72 1.65 -7.40 -62.21
CA GLU A 72 0.67 -8.26 -62.90
C GLU A 72 1.14 -9.72 -62.90
N ASP A 73 2.41 -9.97 -63.26
CA ASP A 73 3.01 -11.31 -63.21
C ASP A 73 3.14 -11.86 -61.79
N LEU A 74 3.54 -11.03 -60.82
CA LEU A 74 3.61 -11.43 -59.41
C LEU A 74 2.24 -11.93 -58.89
N THR A 75 1.17 -11.27 -59.30
CA THR A 75 -0.21 -11.66 -58.94
C THR A 75 -0.60 -13.00 -59.56
N GLU A 76 -0.18 -13.28 -60.80
CA GLU A 76 -0.42 -14.58 -61.44
C GLU A 76 0.40 -15.71 -60.80
N TRP A 77 1.68 -15.47 -60.51
CA TRP A 77 2.55 -16.44 -59.83
C TRP A 77 2.03 -16.79 -58.43
N ARG A 78 1.65 -15.80 -57.62
CA ARG A 78 0.98 -16.04 -56.32
C ARG A 78 -0.27 -16.91 -56.49
N ARG A 79 -1.15 -16.57 -57.43
CA ARG A 79 -2.39 -17.31 -57.71
C ARG A 79 -2.13 -18.76 -58.16
N PHE A 80 -1.03 -19.01 -58.87
CA PHE A 80 -0.58 -20.35 -59.26
C PHE A 80 -0.08 -21.15 -58.05
N PHE A 81 0.85 -20.59 -57.27
CA PHE A 81 1.43 -21.26 -56.11
C PHE A 81 0.42 -21.53 -54.99
N ILE A 82 -0.53 -20.62 -54.71
CA ILE A 82 -1.66 -20.86 -53.80
C ILE A 82 -2.50 -22.07 -54.26
N LYS A 83 -2.77 -22.19 -55.56
CA LYS A 83 -3.49 -23.33 -56.13
C LYS A 83 -2.68 -24.63 -56.18
N LEU A 84 -1.35 -24.57 -56.07
CA LEU A 84 -0.48 -25.72 -55.79
C LEU A 84 -0.39 -26.07 -54.29
N GLY A 85 -0.97 -25.25 -53.39
CA GLY A 85 -0.97 -25.47 -51.95
C GLY A 85 0.12 -24.74 -51.17
N VAL A 86 0.88 -23.84 -51.78
CA VAL A 86 1.83 -22.97 -51.07
C VAL A 86 1.07 -22.02 -50.13
N GLN A 87 1.55 -21.89 -48.90
CA GLN A 87 0.83 -21.30 -47.78
C GLN A 87 1.28 -19.86 -47.46
N GLU A 88 0.36 -19.05 -46.91
CA GLU A 88 0.67 -17.73 -46.32
C GLU A 88 -0.06 -17.46 -45.00
N GLU A 89 -0.63 -18.50 -44.38
CA GLU A 89 -1.43 -18.40 -43.16
C GLU A 89 -1.00 -19.43 -42.12
N LEU A 90 -1.13 -19.09 -40.83
CA LEU A 90 -0.98 -20.04 -39.74
C LEU A 90 -2.25 -20.89 -39.66
N HIS A 91 -2.14 -22.18 -40.02
CA HIS A 91 -3.28 -23.09 -39.99
C HIS A 91 -3.27 -23.97 -38.74
N LEU A 92 -4.45 -24.44 -38.36
CA LEU A 92 -4.63 -25.46 -37.33
C LEU A 92 -4.43 -26.84 -37.96
N THR A 93 -3.41 -27.58 -37.52
CA THR A 93 -3.14 -28.95 -37.96
C THR A 93 -3.77 -29.93 -36.97
N VAL A 94 -4.84 -30.62 -37.38
CA VAL A 94 -5.49 -31.70 -36.62
C VAL A 94 -5.02 -33.04 -37.18
N PHE A 95 -4.60 -33.95 -36.30
CA PHE A 95 -4.10 -35.28 -36.66
C PHE A 95 -5.18 -36.35 -36.44
N ASP A 96 -6.06 -36.50 -37.43
CA ASP A 96 -7.14 -37.51 -37.51
C ASP A 96 -6.63 -38.94 -37.78
N ARG A 97 -5.44 -39.29 -37.26
CA ARG A 97 -4.86 -40.63 -37.32
C ARG A 97 -4.21 -41.00 -35.99
N LYS A 98 -4.08 -42.29 -35.74
CA LYS A 98 -3.33 -42.80 -34.58
C LYS A 98 -1.84 -42.49 -34.79
N LEU A 99 -1.23 -41.78 -33.83
CA LEU A 99 0.18 -41.43 -33.80
C LEU A 99 0.83 -42.05 -32.56
N THR A 100 1.94 -42.75 -32.74
CA THR A 100 2.84 -43.08 -31.62
C THR A 100 3.49 -41.82 -31.05
N SER A 101 3.99 -41.87 -29.81
CA SER A 101 4.72 -40.73 -29.20
C SER A 101 5.90 -40.27 -30.07
N PHE A 102 6.63 -41.21 -30.69
CA PHE A 102 7.74 -40.91 -31.59
C PHE A 102 7.30 -40.20 -32.89
N GLU A 103 6.17 -40.61 -33.49
CA GLU A 103 5.61 -39.86 -34.62
C GLU A 103 5.16 -38.46 -34.21
N ALA A 104 4.56 -38.30 -33.03
CA ALA A 104 4.13 -37.01 -32.52
C ALA A 104 5.32 -36.07 -32.26
N GLU A 105 6.41 -36.56 -31.66
CA GLU A 105 7.66 -35.80 -31.55
C GLU A 105 8.21 -35.40 -32.93
N GLY A 106 8.11 -36.28 -33.92
CA GLY A 106 8.42 -35.99 -35.33
C GLY A 106 7.55 -34.90 -35.98
N TYR A 107 6.38 -34.60 -35.43
CA TYR A 107 5.52 -33.47 -35.82
C TYR A 107 5.66 -32.24 -34.89
N GLY A 108 6.64 -32.23 -33.99
CA GLY A 108 6.92 -31.09 -33.10
C GLY A 108 6.07 -31.04 -31.82
N PHE A 109 5.40 -32.13 -31.44
CA PHE A 109 4.79 -32.25 -30.12
C PHE A 109 5.86 -32.51 -29.05
N SER A 110 5.78 -31.84 -27.90
CA SER A 110 6.78 -31.99 -26.84
C SER A 110 6.71 -33.35 -26.17
N GLY A 111 7.84 -34.06 -26.07
CA GLY A 111 7.95 -35.31 -25.29
C GLY A 111 7.58 -35.14 -23.81
N GLN A 112 7.70 -33.93 -23.25
CA GLN A 112 7.22 -33.62 -21.89
C GLN A 112 5.69 -33.70 -21.80
N TYR A 113 4.97 -33.15 -22.79
CA TYR A 113 3.52 -33.31 -22.90
C TYR A 113 3.15 -34.79 -23.05
N LEU A 114 3.71 -35.46 -24.07
CA LEU A 114 3.37 -36.84 -24.41
C LEU A 114 3.66 -37.83 -23.26
N SER A 115 4.65 -37.56 -22.41
CA SER A 115 4.96 -38.35 -21.21
C SER A 115 4.15 -37.97 -19.96
N SER A 116 3.56 -36.77 -19.93
CA SER A 116 2.70 -36.29 -18.83
C SER A 116 1.24 -36.73 -18.93
N ILE A 117 0.74 -36.95 -20.16
CA ILE A 117 -0.62 -37.41 -20.40
C ILE A 117 -0.74 -38.91 -20.08
N SER A 118 -1.78 -39.28 -19.33
CA SER A 118 -2.09 -40.66 -18.98
C SER A 118 -3.60 -40.86 -18.79
N PRO A 119 -4.18 -42.03 -19.13
CA PRO A 119 -5.56 -42.37 -18.82
C PRO A 119 -5.81 -42.60 -17.31
N ASP A 120 -4.80 -43.02 -16.55
CA ASP A 120 -4.90 -43.27 -15.10
C ASP A 120 -3.51 -43.24 -14.42
N ARG A 121 -3.42 -43.68 -13.16
CA ARG A 121 -2.17 -43.71 -12.38
C ARG A 121 -1.26 -44.93 -12.63
N LYS A 122 -1.60 -45.82 -13.56
CA LYS A 122 -0.96 -47.15 -13.73
C LYS A 122 -0.42 -47.39 -15.14
N HIS A 123 -1.13 -46.90 -16.15
CA HIS A 123 -0.79 -47.15 -17.55
C HIS A 123 0.06 -46.01 -18.14
N LYS A 124 0.66 -46.27 -19.31
CA LYS A 124 1.28 -45.25 -20.16
C LYS A 124 0.51 -45.18 -21.48
N VAL A 125 0.60 -44.05 -22.17
CA VAL A 125 0.04 -43.90 -23.50
C VAL A 125 1.01 -44.47 -24.53
N ASP A 126 0.53 -45.41 -25.34
CA ASP A 126 1.27 -45.99 -26.46
C ASP A 126 1.06 -45.18 -27.75
N ALA A 127 -0.11 -44.55 -27.90
CA ALA A 127 -0.45 -43.70 -29.05
C ALA A 127 -1.63 -42.74 -28.77
N PHE A 128 -1.71 -41.68 -29.57
CA PHE A 128 -2.69 -40.59 -29.48
C PHE A 128 -3.51 -40.50 -30.78
N PHE A 129 -4.68 -39.86 -30.72
CA PHE A 129 -5.54 -39.54 -31.87
C PHE A 129 -6.26 -38.20 -31.61
N GLY A 130 -6.42 -37.37 -32.64
CA GLY A 130 -6.99 -36.02 -32.50
C GLY A 130 -6.02 -35.00 -31.91
N LEU A 131 -4.71 -35.29 -31.91
CA LEU A 131 -3.70 -34.30 -31.54
C LEU A 131 -3.82 -33.07 -32.44
N THR A 132 -3.68 -31.89 -31.86
CA THR A 132 -3.91 -30.62 -32.55
C THR A 132 -2.78 -29.64 -32.23
N THR A 133 -2.27 -28.93 -33.23
CA THR A 133 -1.20 -27.93 -33.11
C THR A 133 -1.37 -26.82 -34.15
N ILE A 134 -0.63 -25.72 -34.02
CA ILE A 134 -0.59 -24.63 -34.99
C ILE A 134 0.80 -24.59 -35.63
N THR A 135 0.88 -24.34 -36.94
CA THR A 135 2.16 -24.32 -37.67
C THR A 135 3.15 -23.35 -37.03
N PHE A 136 4.41 -23.77 -36.85
CA PHE A 136 5.49 -22.97 -36.23
C PHE A 136 5.29 -22.55 -34.76
N MET A 137 4.26 -23.04 -34.05
CA MET A 137 4.01 -22.69 -32.64
C MET A 137 5.25 -22.89 -31.73
N GLN A 138 6.07 -23.91 -32.00
CA GLN A 138 7.32 -24.18 -31.27
C GLN A 138 8.31 -23.01 -31.29
N HIS A 139 8.30 -22.17 -32.33
CA HIS A 139 9.25 -21.06 -32.48
C HIS A 139 8.91 -19.82 -31.65
N THR A 140 7.76 -19.81 -30.97
CA THR A 140 7.35 -18.78 -30.00
C THR A 140 8.09 -18.90 -28.66
N GLN A 141 8.66 -20.07 -28.36
CA GLN A 141 9.40 -20.31 -27.13
C GLN A 141 10.59 -19.35 -26.99
N ASN A 142 10.61 -18.58 -25.89
CA ASN A 142 11.63 -17.57 -25.57
C ASN A 142 11.88 -16.51 -26.67
N ASN A 143 10.91 -16.28 -27.56
CA ASN A 143 11.07 -15.45 -28.76
C ASN A 143 10.00 -14.36 -28.83
N TYR A 144 10.23 -13.24 -28.13
CA TYR A 144 9.22 -12.19 -27.90
C TYR A 144 8.56 -11.66 -29.18
N GLU A 145 9.36 -11.25 -30.17
CA GLU A 145 8.84 -10.60 -31.39
C GLU A 145 8.00 -11.57 -32.24
N PHE A 146 8.49 -12.80 -32.46
CA PHE A 146 7.71 -13.81 -33.18
C PHE A 146 6.48 -14.27 -32.38
N ALA A 147 6.59 -14.46 -31.07
CA ALA A 147 5.45 -14.82 -30.22
C ALA A 147 4.35 -13.75 -30.27
N LYS A 148 4.73 -12.47 -30.26
CA LYS A 148 3.81 -11.34 -30.39
C LYS A 148 3.13 -11.32 -31.75
N PHE A 149 3.88 -11.51 -32.84
CA PHE A 149 3.35 -11.63 -34.20
C PHE A 149 2.38 -12.82 -34.33
N PHE A 150 2.85 -14.02 -33.95
CA PHE A 150 2.12 -15.28 -34.00
C PHE A 150 0.79 -15.23 -33.23
N TRP A 151 0.82 -14.90 -31.94
CA TRP A 151 -0.40 -14.90 -31.12
C TRP A 151 -1.38 -13.80 -31.53
N SER A 152 -0.89 -12.66 -32.05
CA SER A 152 -1.78 -11.61 -32.58
C SER A 152 -2.57 -12.07 -33.82
N ASP A 153 -1.96 -12.87 -34.70
CA ASP A 153 -2.67 -13.41 -35.87
C ASP A 153 -3.59 -14.59 -35.49
N VAL A 154 -3.09 -15.49 -34.63
CA VAL A 154 -3.84 -16.64 -34.12
C VAL A 154 -5.11 -16.21 -33.37
N MET A 155 -5.03 -15.21 -32.49
CA MET A 155 -6.21 -14.67 -31.78
C MET A 155 -7.23 -13.99 -32.70
N LYS A 156 -6.77 -13.45 -33.83
CA LYS A 156 -7.60 -12.70 -34.78
C LYS A 156 -8.32 -13.60 -35.79
N ASN A 157 -7.67 -14.69 -36.23
CA ASN A 157 -8.14 -15.49 -37.37
C ASN A 157 -8.57 -16.92 -36.99
N LEU A 158 -8.14 -17.47 -35.85
CA LEU A 158 -8.55 -18.81 -35.39
C LEU A 158 -9.61 -18.73 -34.29
N ASN A 159 -10.57 -19.66 -34.33
CA ASN A 159 -11.60 -19.79 -33.30
C ASN A 159 -11.06 -20.60 -32.12
N ALA A 160 -11.02 -20.00 -30.92
CA ALA A 160 -10.59 -20.64 -29.68
C ALA A 160 -11.23 -22.02 -29.42
N ASN A 161 -12.50 -22.20 -29.78
CA ASN A 161 -13.23 -23.44 -29.55
C ASN A 161 -12.73 -24.61 -30.42
N MET A 162 -11.99 -24.33 -31.50
CA MET A 162 -11.34 -25.35 -32.33
C MET A 162 -10.02 -25.85 -31.73
N LEU A 163 -9.48 -25.18 -30.71
CA LEU A 163 -8.18 -25.51 -30.10
C LEU A 163 -8.34 -26.48 -28.93
N THR A 164 -9.41 -26.33 -28.14
CA THR A 164 -9.75 -27.18 -26.98
C THR A 164 -10.45 -28.48 -27.40
N GLN A 165 -9.80 -29.28 -28.26
CA GLN A 165 -10.33 -30.56 -28.71
C GLN A 165 -9.98 -31.70 -27.76
N LYS A 166 -10.95 -32.59 -27.50
CA LYS A 166 -10.77 -33.78 -26.67
C LYS A 166 -9.90 -34.81 -27.40
N ILE A 167 -8.70 -35.08 -26.87
CA ILE A 167 -7.81 -36.09 -27.45
C ILE A 167 -8.21 -37.50 -27.02
N LYS A 168 -7.95 -38.50 -27.87
CA LYS A 168 -8.09 -39.92 -27.51
C LYS A 168 -6.72 -40.55 -27.34
N VAL A 169 -6.49 -41.19 -26.19
CA VAL A 169 -5.27 -41.95 -25.89
C VAL A 169 -5.52 -43.45 -25.96
N TYR A 170 -4.52 -44.18 -26.42
CA TYR A 170 -4.51 -45.64 -26.51
C TYR A 170 -3.40 -46.21 -25.63
N TRP A 171 -3.70 -47.29 -24.92
CA TRP A 171 -2.85 -47.81 -23.86
C TRP A 171 -3.01 -49.31 -23.61
N GLY A 172 -1.91 -49.98 -23.27
CA GLY A 172 -1.88 -51.34 -22.77
C GLY A 172 -1.92 -52.42 -23.87
N HIS A 173 -2.05 -53.67 -23.44
CA HIS A 173 -1.88 -54.82 -24.32
C HIS A 173 -2.85 -54.83 -25.52
N SER A 174 -2.35 -55.30 -26.66
CA SER A 174 -3.15 -55.60 -27.85
C SER A 174 -4.39 -56.43 -27.50
N ASN A 175 -5.50 -56.12 -28.19
CA ASN A 175 -6.82 -56.72 -27.98
C ASN A 175 -7.48 -56.43 -26.61
N ARG A 176 -6.92 -55.53 -25.77
CA ARG A 176 -7.62 -54.95 -24.61
C ARG A 176 -8.25 -53.60 -24.96
N ARG A 177 -9.29 -53.23 -24.20
CA ARG A 177 -10.11 -52.02 -24.42
C ARG A 177 -9.31 -50.73 -24.58
N GLY A 178 -8.27 -50.52 -23.77
CA GLY A 178 -7.38 -49.36 -23.87
C GLY A 178 -6.61 -49.28 -25.20
N ALA A 179 -6.29 -50.42 -25.82
CA ALA A 179 -5.57 -50.46 -27.09
C ALA A 179 -6.50 -50.34 -28.31
N THR A 180 -7.77 -50.76 -28.19
CA THR A 180 -8.76 -50.83 -29.27
C THR A 180 -9.75 -49.66 -29.30
N GLU A 181 -10.44 -49.38 -28.20
CA GLU A 181 -11.39 -48.26 -28.09
C GLU A 181 -10.68 -46.95 -27.71
N GLY A 182 -9.64 -47.05 -26.88
CA GLY A 182 -8.95 -45.92 -26.25
C GLY A 182 -9.75 -45.29 -25.10
N THR A 183 -9.15 -44.28 -24.47
CA THR A 183 -9.79 -43.40 -23.50
C THR A 183 -9.83 -41.99 -24.08
N LEU A 184 -11.01 -41.36 -24.08
CA LEU A 184 -11.14 -39.94 -24.40
C LEU A 184 -10.75 -39.14 -23.15
N LEU A 185 -9.89 -38.13 -23.32
CA LEU A 185 -9.45 -37.26 -22.23
C LEU A 185 -10.01 -35.86 -22.43
N ASP A 186 -10.55 -35.34 -21.34
CA ASP A 186 -10.95 -33.95 -21.19
C ASP A 186 -9.75 -33.16 -20.64
N ASP A 187 -9.66 -31.86 -20.98
CA ASP A 187 -8.61 -30.92 -20.55
C ASP A 187 -7.15 -31.34 -20.84
N ALA A 188 -6.96 -32.22 -21.83
CA ALA A 188 -5.66 -32.79 -22.23
C ALA A 188 -5.16 -32.28 -23.60
N ASP A 189 -5.62 -31.10 -24.06
CA ASP A 189 -5.19 -30.55 -25.36
C ASP A 189 -3.76 -29.97 -25.32
N TYR A 190 -3.04 -30.08 -26.45
CA TYR A 190 -1.63 -29.68 -26.50
C TYR A 190 -1.41 -28.17 -26.44
N ILE A 191 -2.38 -27.35 -26.89
CA ILE A 191 -2.18 -25.90 -27.01
C ILE A 191 -2.32 -25.25 -25.62
N SER A 192 -3.35 -25.63 -24.86
CA SER A 192 -3.53 -25.31 -23.44
C SER A 192 -2.35 -25.81 -22.60
N TRP A 193 -1.86 -27.03 -22.85
CA TRP A 193 -0.63 -27.51 -22.21
C TRP A 193 0.58 -26.63 -22.55
N PHE A 194 0.79 -26.33 -23.83
CA PHE A 194 1.97 -25.61 -24.31
C PHE A 194 2.07 -24.21 -23.70
N VAL A 195 0.97 -23.45 -23.68
CA VAL A 195 0.99 -22.08 -23.13
C VAL A 195 1.21 -22.04 -21.61
N LYS A 196 0.80 -23.09 -20.89
CA LYS A 196 0.94 -23.22 -19.43
C LYS A 196 2.30 -23.77 -18.98
N HIS A 197 3.06 -24.42 -19.87
CA HIS A 197 4.35 -25.09 -19.53
C HIS A 197 5.56 -24.56 -20.31
N ILE A 198 5.36 -23.92 -21.47
CA ILE A 198 6.42 -23.34 -22.29
C ILE A 198 6.34 -21.82 -22.23
N LYS A 199 7.50 -21.15 -22.08
CA LYS A 199 7.59 -19.68 -22.10
C LYS A 199 7.35 -19.14 -23.51
N CYS A 200 6.09 -19.01 -23.90
CA CYS A 200 5.67 -18.58 -25.24
C CYS A 200 4.74 -17.36 -25.25
N MET A 201 4.29 -16.86 -24.10
CA MET A 201 3.34 -15.75 -24.04
C MET A 201 4.08 -14.40 -23.92
N PRO A 202 3.94 -13.49 -24.90
CA PRO A 202 4.74 -12.26 -24.99
C PRO A 202 4.23 -11.19 -24.04
N THR A 203 5.12 -10.65 -23.19
CA THR A 203 4.77 -9.80 -22.05
C THR A 203 5.02 -8.30 -22.27
N THR A 204 4.41 -7.46 -21.43
CA THR A 204 4.69 -6.02 -21.31
C THR A 204 6.16 -5.69 -21.06
N VAL A 205 6.92 -6.59 -20.44
CA VAL A 205 8.37 -6.42 -20.17
C VAL A 205 9.28 -6.96 -21.29
N LYS A 206 8.72 -7.23 -22.49
CA LYS A 206 9.42 -7.73 -23.69
C LYS A 206 10.09 -9.11 -23.53
N THR A 207 9.55 -9.96 -22.65
CA THR A 207 9.95 -11.37 -22.51
C THR A 207 8.83 -12.30 -22.98
N CYS A 208 9.12 -13.59 -23.13
CA CYS A 208 8.07 -14.61 -23.11
C CYS A 208 8.01 -15.25 -21.71
N GLU A 209 6.80 -15.47 -21.20
CA GLU A 209 6.55 -16.16 -19.93
C GLU A 209 5.48 -17.25 -20.08
N LEU A 210 5.21 -17.99 -19.01
CA LEU A 210 4.11 -18.98 -18.95
C LEU A 210 2.77 -18.25 -18.84
N SER A 211 1.72 -18.72 -19.49
CA SER A 211 0.41 -18.06 -19.48
C SER A 211 -0.18 -17.92 -18.07
N ASN A 212 -0.10 -18.98 -17.27
CA ASN A 212 -0.50 -19.04 -15.85
C ASN A 212 0.39 -18.21 -14.90
N SER A 213 1.50 -17.64 -15.37
CA SER A 213 2.35 -16.71 -14.61
C SER A 213 2.08 -15.23 -14.92
N ILE A 214 1.28 -14.95 -15.96
CA ILE A 214 0.95 -13.62 -16.45
C ILE A 214 -0.43 -13.20 -15.93
N PHE A 215 -0.60 -11.92 -15.59
CA PHE A 215 -1.89 -11.37 -15.17
C PHE A 215 -2.78 -11.02 -16.36
N VAL A 216 -4.10 -11.24 -16.22
CA VAL A 216 -5.09 -10.82 -17.21
C VAL A 216 -5.02 -9.29 -17.41
N ASP A 217 -5.32 -8.84 -18.63
CA ASP A 217 -5.40 -7.40 -18.91
C ASP A 217 -6.60 -6.78 -18.17
N ASN A 218 -6.31 -6.17 -17.02
CA ASN A 218 -7.27 -5.51 -16.15
C ASN A 218 -6.64 -4.21 -15.64
N LYS A 219 -7.42 -3.12 -15.67
CA LYS A 219 -6.93 -1.78 -15.31
C LYS A 219 -6.50 -1.69 -13.84
N GLU A 220 -7.30 -2.21 -12.91
CA GLU A 220 -7.01 -2.15 -11.47
C GLU A 220 -5.72 -2.91 -11.14
N LEU A 221 -5.51 -4.09 -11.75
CA LEU A 221 -4.27 -4.85 -11.64
C LEU A 221 -3.08 -4.10 -12.26
N LYS A 222 -3.25 -3.44 -13.41
CA LYS A 222 -2.19 -2.63 -14.05
C LYS A 222 -1.81 -1.40 -13.21
N ASP A 223 -2.79 -0.68 -12.68
CA ASP A 223 -2.57 0.48 -11.82
C ASP A 223 -1.86 0.06 -10.51
N LEU A 224 -2.26 -1.08 -9.92
CA LEU A 224 -1.65 -1.66 -8.72
C LEU A 224 -0.23 -2.21 -8.96
N CYS A 225 -0.03 -3.03 -9.99
CA CYS A 225 1.25 -3.71 -10.24
C CYS A 225 2.26 -2.87 -11.03
N GLY A 226 1.81 -1.83 -11.74
CA GLY A 226 2.65 -0.97 -12.57
C GLY A 226 3.56 -1.74 -13.55
N LYS A 227 4.82 -1.33 -13.63
CA LYS A 227 5.86 -1.96 -14.47
C LYS A 227 6.42 -3.28 -13.90
N TYR A 228 6.02 -3.70 -12.71
CA TYR A 228 6.70 -4.78 -11.95
C TYR A 228 6.14 -6.18 -12.23
N MET A 229 4.96 -6.30 -12.83
CA MET A 229 4.36 -7.59 -13.20
C MET A 229 4.09 -7.72 -14.69
N CYS A 230 4.10 -8.97 -15.16
CA CYS A 230 3.85 -9.30 -16.55
C CYS A 230 2.34 -9.28 -16.86
N PHE A 231 1.97 -8.51 -17.87
CA PHE A 231 0.68 -8.58 -18.57
C PHE A 231 0.95 -8.97 -20.04
N PRO A 232 -0.04 -9.46 -20.81
CA PRO A 232 0.12 -9.71 -22.23
C PRO A 232 0.47 -8.43 -22.99
N SER A 233 1.38 -8.50 -23.97
CA SER A 233 1.62 -7.41 -24.92
C SER A 233 0.79 -7.53 -26.20
N ILE A 234 -0.30 -8.28 -26.13
CA ILE A 234 -1.24 -8.63 -27.19
C ILE A 234 -2.67 -8.47 -26.65
N LEU A 235 -3.60 -8.05 -27.49
CA LEU A 235 -4.98 -7.80 -27.09
C LEU A 235 -5.81 -9.08 -27.25
N LEU A 236 -6.50 -9.49 -26.18
CA LEU A 236 -7.49 -10.57 -26.25
C LEU A 236 -8.77 -10.07 -26.94
N PRO A 237 -9.40 -10.88 -27.81
CA PRO A 237 -10.72 -10.56 -28.37
C PRO A 237 -11.76 -10.37 -27.26
N GLN A 238 -12.53 -9.29 -27.31
CA GLN A 238 -13.53 -8.95 -26.28
C GLN A 238 -14.82 -9.80 -26.39
N GLU A 239 -15.05 -10.46 -27.52
CA GLU A 239 -16.28 -11.24 -27.76
C GLU A 239 -16.09 -12.73 -27.51
N LYS A 240 -17.04 -13.33 -26.76
CA LYS A 240 -17.46 -14.76 -26.71
C LYS A 240 -16.44 -15.82 -27.20
N THR A 241 -15.22 -15.82 -26.68
CA THR A 241 -14.15 -16.75 -27.09
C THR A 241 -13.49 -17.41 -25.89
N ASN A 242 -13.19 -18.71 -25.98
CA ASN A 242 -12.59 -19.50 -24.90
C ASN A 242 -11.09 -19.21 -24.67
N TRP A 243 -10.56 -18.09 -25.18
CA TRP A 243 -9.15 -17.72 -25.02
C TRP A 243 -8.74 -17.62 -23.54
N HIS A 244 -9.62 -17.11 -22.67
CA HIS A 244 -9.36 -17.07 -21.23
C HIS A 244 -9.16 -18.46 -20.61
N GLY A 245 -9.90 -19.50 -21.04
CA GLY A 245 -9.74 -20.87 -20.55
C GLY A 245 -8.47 -21.55 -21.07
N ILE A 246 -8.07 -21.25 -22.31
CA ILE A 246 -6.82 -21.75 -22.91
C ILE A 246 -5.61 -21.17 -22.18
N PHE A 247 -5.54 -19.85 -22.01
CA PHE A 247 -4.37 -19.19 -21.41
C PHE A 247 -4.35 -19.23 -19.89
N ASP A 248 -5.50 -19.24 -19.20
CA ASP A 248 -5.54 -19.40 -17.74
C ASP A 248 -4.72 -18.33 -16.99
N PHE A 249 -4.82 -17.09 -17.47
CA PHE A 249 -4.12 -15.93 -16.91
C PHE A 249 -4.57 -15.64 -15.47
N LYS A 250 -3.64 -15.18 -14.62
CA LYS A 250 -3.95 -14.78 -13.24
C LYS A 250 -4.97 -13.64 -13.21
N THR A 251 -6.13 -13.89 -12.60
CA THR A 251 -7.20 -12.90 -12.40
C THR A 251 -7.08 -12.12 -11.09
N LYS A 252 -6.24 -12.58 -10.16
CA LYS A 252 -5.93 -11.92 -8.87
C LYS A 252 -4.50 -12.21 -8.44
N LEU A 253 -3.93 -11.37 -7.57
CA LEU A 253 -2.63 -11.64 -6.93
C LEU A 253 -2.78 -12.74 -5.88
N SER A 254 -1.83 -13.68 -5.86
CA SER A 254 -1.60 -14.56 -4.71
C SER A 254 -0.73 -13.86 -3.64
N ILE A 255 -0.53 -14.52 -2.49
CA ILE A 255 0.33 -14.02 -1.41
C ILE A 255 1.75 -13.78 -1.91
N ASP A 256 2.30 -14.73 -2.67
CA ASP A 256 3.63 -14.63 -3.26
C ASP A 256 3.71 -13.47 -4.27
N ASP A 257 2.67 -13.25 -5.08
CA ASP A 257 2.62 -12.12 -6.02
C ASP A 257 2.64 -10.76 -5.30
N TYR A 258 1.93 -10.61 -4.17
CA TYR A 258 2.00 -9.39 -3.36
C TYR A 258 3.40 -9.17 -2.77
N PHE A 259 4.08 -10.24 -2.34
CA PHE A 259 5.40 -10.14 -1.72
C PHE A 259 6.48 -9.84 -2.77
N ASP A 260 6.38 -10.46 -3.95
CA ASP A 260 7.28 -10.19 -5.08
C ASP A 260 7.04 -8.80 -5.68
N LEU A 261 5.81 -8.28 -5.64
CA LEU A 261 5.52 -6.89 -6.00
C LEU A 261 6.20 -5.91 -5.04
N LEU A 262 6.10 -6.12 -3.72
CA LEU A 262 6.79 -5.29 -2.72
C LEU A 262 8.31 -5.36 -2.87
N GLN A 263 8.87 -6.54 -3.14
CA GLN A 263 10.31 -6.69 -3.36
C GLN A 263 10.76 -5.95 -4.64
N LYS A 264 10.05 -6.09 -5.76
CA LYS A 264 10.39 -5.39 -7.02
C LYS A 264 10.25 -3.86 -6.91
N ILE A 265 9.32 -3.36 -6.10
CA ILE A 265 9.20 -1.93 -5.78
C ILE A 265 10.40 -1.45 -4.94
N ARG A 266 10.82 -2.25 -3.96
CA ARG A 266 12.00 -1.96 -3.12
C ARG A 266 13.28 -1.92 -3.96
N ASP A 267 13.47 -2.89 -4.84
CA ASP A 267 14.70 -3.06 -5.62
C ASP A 267 14.81 -2.01 -6.77
N ASP A 268 13.83 -1.11 -6.90
CA ASP A 268 13.76 0.02 -7.85
C ASP A 268 13.79 1.38 -7.13
N GLU A 269 14.83 1.59 -6.30
CA GLU A 269 14.96 2.73 -5.36
C GLU A 269 14.72 4.12 -5.98
N ASN A 270 15.03 4.28 -7.28
CA ASN A 270 14.84 5.54 -8.03
C ASN A 270 13.38 6.05 -8.04
N TYR A 271 12.39 5.15 -7.89
CA TYR A 271 10.97 5.47 -8.02
C TYR A 271 10.20 5.36 -6.70
N LEU A 272 10.87 5.30 -5.54
CA LEU A 272 10.18 5.07 -4.25
C LEU A 272 9.05 6.09 -3.97
N LYS A 273 9.25 7.37 -4.28
CA LYS A 273 8.23 8.43 -4.08
C LYS A 273 6.94 8.14 -4.86
N ASP A 274 7.07 7.77 -6.13
CA ASP A 274 5.96 7.44 -7.03
C ASP A 274 5.24 6.13 -6.64
N ASN A 275 5.84 5.35 -5.74
CA ASN A 275 5.31 4.08 -5.24
C ASN A 275 4.79 4.14 -3.79
N LEU A 276 4.89 5.26 -3.08
CA LEU A 276 4.41 5.37 -1.68
C LEU A 276 2.94 4.99 -1.55
N ASP A 277 2.08 5.59 -2.38
CA ASP A 277 0.64 5.29 -2.40
C ASP A 277 0.37 3.86 -2.87
N ARG A 278 1.11 3.36 -3.87
CA ARG A 278 1.03 1.97 -4.34
C ARG A 278 1.33 0.98 -3.21
N VAL A 279 2.36 1.23 -2.40
CA VAL A 279 2.71 0.39 -1.24
C VAL A 279 1.58 0.41 -0.20
N GLN A 280 0.96 1.56 0.07
CA GLN A 280 -0.21 1.62 0.96
C GLN A 280 -1.44 0.92 0.39
N ILE A 281 -1.67 0.96 -0.93
CA ILE A 281 -2.74 0.18 -1.57
C ILE A 281 -2.46 -1.33 -1.46
N ILE A 282 -1.22 -1.77 -1.66
CA ILE A 282 -0.81 -3.18 -1.46
C ILE A 282 -1.07 -3.62 -0.02
N TYR A 283 -0.69 -2.82 0.99
CA TYR A 283 -1.00 -3.12 2.39
C TYR A 283 -2.51 -3.18 2.64
N SER A 284 -3.29 -2.26 2.04
CA SER A 284 -4.75 -2.27 2.06
C SER A 284 -5.37 -3.53 1.46
N HIS A 285 -4.76 -4.12 0.44
CA HIS A 285 -5.19 -5.38 -0.16
C HIS A 285 -4.82 -6.57 0.72
N ILE A 286 -3.57 -6.66 1.18
CA ILE A 286 -3.12 -7.72 2.09
C ILE A 286 -3.98 -7.75 3.37
N LEU A 287 -4.29 -6.60 3.96
CA LEU A 287 -5.14 -6.48 5.16
C LEU A 287 -6.56 -7.02 4.95
N LYS A 288 -7.14 -6.89 3.75
CA LYS A 288 -8.45 -7.50 3.40
C LYS A 288 -8.31 -9.01 3.21
N GLU A 289 -7.35 -9.43 2.39
CA GLU A 289 -7.19 -10.83 1.98
C GLU A 289 -6.79 -11.74 3.16
N ILE A 290 -6.01 -11.23 4.13
CA ILE A 290 -5.60 -11.94 5.36
C ILE A 290 -6.76 -12.60 6.10
N TYR A 291 -7.96 -12.02 6.07
CA TYR A 291 -9.12 -12.62 6.73
C TYR A 291 -9.51 -13.95 6.07
N TYR A 292 -9.43 -14.04 4.74
CA TYR A 292 -9.87 -15.18 3.94
C TYR A 292 -8.79 -16.27 3.77
N TRP A 293 -7.52 -15.98 4.05
CA TRP A 293 -6.42 -16.95 3.93
C TRP A 293 -6.63 -18.17 4.83
N SER A 294 -6.41 -19.36 4.27
CA SER A 294 -6.45 -20.65 4.97
C SER A 294 -5.30 -20.82 5.97
N SER A 295 -5.35 -21.88 6.77
CA SER A 295 -4.30 -22.20 7.75
C SER A 295 -2.93 -22.36 7.09
N ASP A 296 -2.86 -23.01 5.93
CA ASP A 296 -1.61 -23.32 5.25
C ASP A 296 -1.08 -22.13 4.43
N GLU A 297 -1.97 -21.33 3.83
CA GLU A 297 -1.59 -20.02 3.26
C GLU A 297 -0.99 -19.09 4.33
N ARG A 298 -1.56 -19.04 5.53
CA ARG A 298 -0.99 -18.26 6.65
C ARG A 298 0.38 -18.82 7.09
N LYS A 299 0.58 -20.13 7.11
CA LYS A 299 1.90 -20.74 7.40
C LYS A 299 2.94 -20.35 6.33
N ALA A 300 2.58 -20.43 5.06
CA ALA A 300 3.44 -20.02 3.94
C ALA A 300 3.78 -18.52 4.01
N ALA A 301 2.77 -17.66 4.23
CA ALA A 301 2.94 -16.23 4.43
C ALA A 301 3.91 -15.93 5.60
N LYS A 302 3.70 -16.55 6.77
CA LYS A 302 4.56 -16.38 7.98
C LYS A 302 5.97 -16.96 7.80
N ALA A 303 6.18 -17.87 6.85
CA ALA A 303 7.50 -18.33 6.45
C ALA A 303 8.20 -17.30 5.54
N ARG A 304 7.56 -16.88 4.44
CA ARG A 304 8.13 -15.95 3.45
C ARG A 304 8.27 -14.51 3.98
N ALA A 305 7.41 -14.10 4.91
CA ALA A 305 7.47 -12.79 5.55
C ALA A 305 8.80 -12.54 6.30
N LYS A 306 9.51 -13.59 6.74
CA LYS A 306 10.80 -13.47 7.45
C LYS A 306 11.92 -12.83 6.61
N SER A 307 11.86 -12.99 5.29
CA SER A 307 12.78 -12.38 4.32
C SER A 307 12.19 -11.14 3.64
N LEU A 308 10.93 -10.80 3.91
CA LEU A 308 10.26 -9.66 3.31
C LEU A 308 10.72 -8.36 3.98
N TYR A 309 10.83 -7.32 3.16
CA TYR A 309 11.07 -5.95 3.60
C TYR A 309 9.77 -5.15 3.49
N LEU A 310 9.46 -4.33 4.49
CA LEU A 310 8.37 -3.35 4.43
C LEU A 310 8.94 -1.94 4.66
N LEU A 311 8.14 -0.93 4.32
CA LEU A 311 8.53 0.47 4.34
C LEU A 311 8.37 1.06 5.75
N THR A 312 9.37 1.82 6.21
CA THR A 312 9.31 2.59 7.47
C THR A 312 8.76 4.00 7.26
N GLU A 313 8.30 4.62 8.34
CA GLU A 313 7.76 5.99 8.33
C GLU A 313 8.77 7.06 7.82
N ASN A 314 10.08 6.78 7.88
CA ASN A 314 11.16 7.58 7.26
C ASN A 314 11.61 7.06 5.88
N ASP A 315 10.73 6.36 5.16
CA ASP A 315 10.90 5.88 3.79
C ASP A 315 12.14 5.01 3.57
N GLN A 316 12.45 4.14 4.54
CA GLN A 316 13.50 3.12 4.46
C GLN A 316 12.90 1.72 4.40
N TRP A 317 13.52 0.82 3.66
CA TRP A 317 13.12 -0.59 3.64
C TRP A 317 13.82 -1.39 4.74
N LYS A 318 13.05 -2.06 5.62
CA LYS A 318 13.59 -2.92 6.69
C LYS A 318 12.89 -4.28 6.72
N LEU A 319 13.64 -5.31 7.11
CA LEU A 319 13.10 -6.66 7.37
C LEU A 319 12.01 -6.61 8.44
N THR A 320 10.94 -7.36 8.22
CA THR A 320 9.80 -7.54 9.16
C THR A 320 10.22 -7.81 10.61
N SER A 321 11.20 -8.69 10.83
CA SER A 321 11.75 -9.06 12.15
C SER A 321 12.41 -7.89 12.92
N ASN A 322 12.82 -6.85 12.19
CA ASN A 322 13.42 -5.63 12.71
C ASN A 322 12.43 -4.45 12.76
N LEU A 323 11.20 -4.61 12.26
CA LEU A 323 10.17 -3.57 12.28
C LEU A 323 9.38 -3.55 13.58
N TYR A 324 8.91 -2.35 13.89
CA TYR A 324 8.06 -2.08 15.04
C TYR A 324 6.75 -1.39 14.60
N PHE A 325 5.70 -1.50 15.40
CA PHE A 325 4.45 -0.75 15.23
C PHE A 325 4.05 -0.12 16.56
N TYR A 326 3.88 1.20 16.57
CA TYR A 326 3.56 1.97 17.77
C TYR A 326 2.04 2.09 17.94
N MET A 327 1.51 1.50 19.01
CA MET A 327 0.07 1.31 19.23
C MET A 327 -0.69 2.59 19.59
N GLU A 328 -0.01 3.62 20.07
CA GLU A 328 -0.63 4.82 20.64
C GLU A 328 -0.46 6.04 19.71
N GLY A 329 -1.53 6.81 19.49
CA GLY A 329 -1.52 8.03 18.67
C GLY A 329 -1.65 7.82 17.15
N HIS A 330 -2.04 8.90 16.45
CA HIS A 330 -2.19 8.93 14.98
C HIS A 330 -0.99 9.62 14.32
N GLY A 331 -0.11 8.78 13.74
CA GLY A 331 1.15 9.22 13.15
C GLY A 331 2.25 9.38 14.21
N THR A 332 3.33 8.65 14.03
CA THR A 332 4.55 8.74 14.85
C THR A 332 5.21 10.12 14.71
N ASN A 333 5.73 10.67 15.81
CA ASN A 333 6.58 11.87 15.75
C ASN A 333 7.95 11.49 15.17
N ASN A 334 8.50 12.28 14.25
CA ASN A 334 9.70 11.92 13.44
C ASN A 334 10.84 11.33 14.28
N SER A 335 11.09 11.90 15.47
CA SER A 335 12.10 11.43 16.44
C SER A 335 12.03 9.92 16.76
N LEU A 336 10.82 9.35 16.84
CA LEU A 336 10.61 7.93 17.09
C LEU A 336 11.05 7.08 15.89
N ASN A 337 10.86 7.58 14.66
CA ASN A 337 11.13 6.86 13.41
C ASN A 337 12.63 6.81 13.08
N ASP A 338 13.36 7.85 13.46
CA ASP A 338 14.81 7.93 13.26
C ASP A 338 15.55 7.00 14.24
N ALA A 339 14.97 6.74 15.41
CA ALA A 339 15.52 5.89 16.46
C ALA A 339 15.01 4.43 16.44
N ILE A 340 13.78 4.21 15.97
CA ILE A 340 13.12 2.91 15.85
C ILE A 340 12.48 2.82 14.46
N PRO A 341 12.77 1.79 13.66
CA PRO A 341 12.13 1.61 12.35
C PRO A 341 10.66 1.18 12.50
N CYS A 342 9.77 2.17 12.63
CA CYS A 342 8.33 1.97 12.66
C CYS A 342 7.75 1.76 11.25
N LEU A 343 6.86 0.78 11.09
CA LEU A 343 6.14 0.47 9.85
C LEU A 343 5.26 1.66 9.40
N LYS A 344 5.43 2.10 8.14
CA LYS A 344 4.60 3.16 7.53
C LYS A 344 3.22 2.65 7.18
N LEU A 345 2.18 3.17 7.85
CA LEU A 345 0.78 2.91 7.51
C LEU A 345 0.00 4.22 7.38
N ASP A 346 -0.76 4.35 6.29
CA ASP A 346 -1.75 5.42 6.15
C ASP A 346 -2.88 5.29 7.19
N TYR A 347 -3.73 6.32 7.29
CA TYR A 347 -4.85 6.33 8.24
C TYR A 347 -5.83 5.16 8.04
N LYS A 348 -6.03 4.70 6.82
CA LYS A 348 -6.98 3.63 6.46
C LYS A 348 -6.46 2.25 6.85
N ASN A 349 -5.17 2.01 6.64
CA ASN A 349 -4.47 0.78 7.01
C ASN A 349 -4.23 0.71 8.52
N ARG A 350 -3.90 1.84 9.17
CA ARG A 350 -3.70 1.94 10.62
C ARG A 350 -4.99 1.67 11.43
N ASN A 351 -6.15 2.03 10.88
CA ASN A 351 -7.46 1.79 11.50
C ASN A 351 -8.18 0.52 10.96
N ASN A 352 -7.46 -0.39 10.29
CA ASN A 352 -8.04 -1.61 9.73
C ASN A 352 -8.24 -2.69 10.81
N SER A 353 -9.42 -3.32 10.85
CA SER A 353 -9.78 -4.38 11.80
C SER A 353 -8.84 -5.60 11.80
N HIS A 354 -8.17 -5.86 10.67
CA HIS A 354 -7.24 -6.99 10.50
C HIS A 354 -5.78 -6.62 10.76
N LEU A 355 -5.48 -5.38 11.15
CA LEU A 355 -4.11 -4.95 11.46
C LEU A 355 -3.44 -5.80 12.56
N PRO A 356 -4.09 -6.20 13.66
CA PRO A 356 -3.46 -7.09 14.66
C PRO A 356 -3.02 -8.43 14.04
N GLN A 357 -3.83 -8.97 13.11
CA GLN A 357 -3.56 -10.23 12.41
C GLN A 357 -2.39 -10.07 11.43
N PHE A 358 -2.30 -8.93 10.73
CA PHE A 358 -1.14 -8.57 9.91
C PHE A 358 0.15 -8.46 10.74
N LEU A 359 0.13 -7.73 11.85
CA LEU A 359 1.32 -7.54 12.70
C LEU A 359 1.83 -8.88 13.26
N GLU A 360 0.93 -9.77 13.69
CA GLU A 360 1.30 -11.10 14.19
C GLU A 360 1.79 -12.06 13.09
N LEU A 361 1.16 -12.01 11.90
CA LEU A 361 1.53 -12.87 10.77
C LEU A 361 2.90 -12.50 10.19
N PHE A 362 3.21 -11.21 10.12
CA PHE A 362 4.50 -10.68 9.66
C PHE A 362 5.53 -10.57 10.79
N ASN A 363 5.20 -10.95 12.04
CA ASN A 363 6.11 -10.91 13.19
C ASN A 363 6.70 -9.51 13.47
N ILE A 364 5.86 -8.47 13.37
CA ILE A 364 6.21 -7.07 13.61
C ILE A 364 5.96 -6.75 15.09
N LYS A 365 6.95 -6.13 15.76
CA LYS A 365 6.92 -5.92 17.21
C LYS A 365 6.01 -4.75 17.58
N GLN A 366 5.01 -4.98 18.42
CA GLN A 366 4.16 -3.90 18.94
C GLN A 366 4.89 -3.14 20.06
N LEU A 367 4.77 -1.81 20.08
CA LEU A 367 5.28 -0.91 21.13
C LEU A 367 4.15 -0.08 21.71
N ARG A 368 4.21 0.14 23.03
CA ARG A 368 3.33 0.97 23.85
C ARG A 368 4.17 2.03 24.57
N VAL A 369 3.54 3.07 25.12
CA VAL A 369 4.24 4.09 25.94
C VAL A 369 4.98 3.45 27.12
N ASN A 370 4.41 2.41 27.72
CA ASN A 370 4.98 1.68 28.86
C ASN A 370 6.26 0.88 28.53
N ASP A 371 6.57 0.65 27.25
CA ASP A 371 7.81 -0.02 26.84
C ASP A 371 8.99 0.97 26.75
N LEU A 372 8.70 2.28 26.80
CA LEU A 372 9.67 3.36 26.79
C LEU A 372 10.09 3.71 28.23
N LYS A 373 11.38 3.99 28.43
CA LYS A 373 11.92 4.43 29.73
C LYS A 373 12.15 5.93 29.72
N LEU A 374 11.81 6.60 30.81
CA LEU A 374 12.22 7.98 31.04
C LEU A 374 13.72 8.05 31.35
N ALA A 375 14.42 9.09 30.89
CA ALA A 375 15.79 9.37 31.32
C ALA A 375 15.81 10.13 32.66
N ASP A 376 16.68 9.69 33.58
CA ASP A 376 16.91 10.34 34.87
C ASP A 376 17.50 11.75 34.69
N LYS A 377 16.62 12.77 34.70
CA LYS A 377 16.99 14.19 34.59
C LYS A 377 16.26 15.05 35.61
N LYS A 378 17.03 15.68 36.52
CA LYS A 378 16.65 16.83 37.38
C LYS A 378 15.20 16.83 37.88
N SER A 379 14.73 15.68 38.32
CA SER A 379 13.41 15.46 38.89
C SER A 379 13.33 16.04 40.30
N SER A 380 12.21 16.68 40.64
CA SER A 380 11.84 17.04 42.01
C SER A 380 10.38 16.70 42.27
N PRO A 381 9.95 16.53 43.54
CA PRO A 381 8.53 16.49 43.87
C PRO A 381 7.79 17.72 43.32
N ALA A 382 6.63 17.51 42.72
CA ALA A 382 5.81 18.56 42.09
C ALA A 382 4.91 19.25 43.14
N GLU A 383 5.50 19.82 44.19
CA GLU A 383 4.76 20.29 45.38
C GLU A 383 3.76 21.43 45.09
N HIS A 384 3.94 22.20 44.01
CA HIS A 384 2.92 23.16 43.58
C HIS A 384 1.73 22.46 42.91
N PHE A 385 1.99 21.50 42.02
CA PHE A 385 0.96 20.69 41.38
C PHE A 385 0.16 19.87 42.39
N ARG A 386 0.84 19.15 43.31
CA ARG A 386 0.23 18.33 44.35
C ARG A 386 -0.70 19.14 45.25
N ARG A 387 -0.24 20.30 45.74
CA ARG A 387 -1.08 21.21 46.53
C ARG A 387 -2.30 21.70 45.76
N LYS A 388 -2.14 22.12 44.50
CA LYS A 388 -3.29 22.54 43.68
C LYS A 388 -4.28 21.40 43.44
N LEU A 389 -3.80 20.18 43.22
CA LEU A 389 -4.64 19.01 42.99
C LEU A 389 -5.42 18.60 44.25
N ILE A 390 -4.85 18.77 45.45
CA ILE A 390 -5.54 18.61 46.75
C ILE A 390 -6.54 19.74 46.98
N GLU A 391 -6.20 20.99 46.68
CA GLU A 391 -7.07 22.18 46.83
C GLU A 391 -8.38 22.04 46.03
N ILE A 392 -8.31 21.52 44.80
CA ILE A 392 -9.49 21.31 43.95
C ILE A 392 -10.24 20.00 44.26
N LEU A 393 -9.67 19.10 45.05
CA LEU A 393 -10.19 17.75 45.27
C LEU A 393 -11.60 17.73 45.89
N PRO A 394 -11.96 18.62 46.85
CA PRO A 394 -13.33 18.73 47.36
C PRO A 394 -14.32 19.17 46.28
N PHE A 395 -13.93 20.12 45.41
CA PHE A 395 -14.76 20.60 44.31
C PHE A 395 -14.98 19.50 43.26
N LEU A 396 -13.91 18.77 42.90
CA LEU A 396 -13.98 17.60 42.02
C LEU A 396 -14.96 16.55 42.59
N LYS A 397 -14.85 16.20 43.88
CA LYS A 397 -15.78 15.27 44.55
C LYS A 397 -17.24 15.73 44.41
N LYS A 398 -17.57 16.97 44.80
CA LYS A 398 -18.95 17.50 44.71
C LYS A 398 -19.47 17.51 43.27
N TRP A 399 -18.63 17.84 42.28
CA TRP A 399 -19.03 17.85 40.87
C TRP A 399 -19.32 16.44 40.34
N LEU A 400 -18.48 15.46 40.70
CA LEU A 400 -18.73 14.04 40.39
C LEU A 400 -20.02 13.54 41.06
N THR A 401 -20.29 13.92 42.32
CA THR A 401 -21.58 13.63 42.99
C THR A 401 -22.77 14.26 42.25
N ASN A 402 -22.62 15.49 41.76
CA ASN A 402 -23.66 16.20 41.00
C ASN A 402 -23.89 15.62 39.58
N LEU A 403 -22.95 14.81 39.08
CA LEU A 403 -23.08 14.02 37.85
C LEU A 403 -23.41 12.54 38.15
N SER A 404 -23.87 12.22 39.36
CA SER A 404 -24.29 10.88 39.79
C SER A 404 -23.22 9.79 39.65
N PHE A 405 -21.93 10.12 39.77
CA PHE A 405 -20.87 9.11 39.84
C PHE A 405 -21.02 8.25 41.11
N PRO A 406 -20.68 6.94 41.06
CA PRO A 406 -20.75 6.06 42.23
C PRO A 406 -19.89 6.56 43.39
N SER A 407 -20.40 6.45 44.63
CA SER A 407 -19.68 6.80 45.86
C SER A 407 -18.28 6.19 45.92
N ASP A 408 -18.17 4.96 45.47
CA ASP A 408 -16.98 4.12 45.58
C ASP A 408 -15.91 4.53 44.55
N ALA A 409 -16.34 5.11 43.42
CA ALA A 409 -15.42 5.77 42.49
C ALA A 409 -14.91 7.09 43.08
N ILE A 410 -15.78 7.88 43.72
CA ILE A 410 -15.44 9.18 44.31
C ILE A 410 -14.47 9.02 45.51
N SER A 411 -14.64 7.98 46.33
CA SER A 411 -13.69 7.66 47.41
C SER A 411 -12.37 7.08 46.89
N LEU A 412 -12.40 6.30 45.80
CA LEU A 412 -11.19 5.80 45.14
C LEU A 412 -10.33 6.91 44.51
N VAL A 413 -10.95 7.96 43.97
CA VAL A 413 -10.22 9.17 43.49
C VAL A 413 -9.40 9.80 44.61
N ASP A 414 -9.97 9.93 45.81
CA ASP A 414 -9.31 10.53 46.97
C ASP A 414 -8.08 9.72 47.41
N LYS A 415 -8.26 8.40 47.55
CA LYS A 415 -7.17 7.48 47.86
C LYS A 415 -6.08 7.52 46.79
N LYS A 416 -6.46 7.52 45.51
CA LYS A 416 -5.49 7.55 44.40
C LYS A 416 -4.61 8.79 44.43
N VAL A 417 -5.23 9.97 44.58
CA VAL A 417 -4.54 11.27 44.64
C VAL A 417 -3.63 11.40 45.85
N GLN A 418 -4.07 10.92 47.02
CA GLN A 418 -3.32 11.14 48.26
C GLN A 418 -2.28 10.05 48.57
N GLN A 419 -2.51 8.80 48.13
CA GLN A 419 -1.77 7.61 48.60
C GLN A 419 -1.20 6.69 47.51
N ASP A 420 -1.75 6.68 46.29
CA ASP A 420 -1.23 5.79 45.22
C ASP A 420 -0.24 6.46 44.26
N PHE A 421 -0.27 7.79 44.09
CA PHE A 421 0.54 8.48 43.07
C PHE A 421 1.53 9.49 43.66
N ASP A 422 2.79 9.35 43.26
CA ASP A 422 3.82 10.38 43.42
C ASP A 422 3.81 11.32 42.21
N PHE A 423 3.94 12.63 42.45
CA PHE A 423 3.93 13.65 41.41
C PHE A 423 5.32 14.28 41.27
N ILE A 424 5.90 14.26 40.06
CA ILE A 424 7.29 14.67 39.81
C ILE A 424 7.35 15.72 38.69
N GLU A 425 8.05 16.83 38.94
CA GLU A 425 8.40 17.83 37.94
C GLU A 425 9.83 17.62 37.45
N SER A 426 10.06 17.76 36.14
CA SER A 426 11.40 17.79 35.52
C SER A 426 11.48 18.85 34.42
N ASP A 427 12.68 19.36 34.16
CA ASP A 427 12.94 20.34 33.10
C ASP A 427 12.69 19.76 31.68
N SER A 428 12.74 18.43 31.50
CA SER A 428 12.43 17.78 30.23
C SER A 428 12.15 16.28 30.40
N LEU A 429 11.01 15.78 29.88
CA LEU A 429 10.71 14.35 29.88
C LEU A 429 11.13 13.71 28.55
N GLU A 430 12.35 13.18 28.52
CA GLU A 430 12.91 12.47 27.37
C GLU A 430 12.71 10.95 27.55
N LEU A 431 11.99 10.34 26.60
CA LEU A 431 11.73 8.90 26.55
C LEU A 431 12.77 8.21 25.67
N PHE A 432 13.18 7.01 26.06
CA PHE A 432 14.21 6.19 25.43
C PHE A 432 13.75 4.73 25.29
N TYR A 433 14.22 4.04 24.26
CA TYR A 433 14.04 2.60 24.06
C TYR A 433 15.39 1.96 23.74
N ASN A 434 15.80 0.96 24.52
CA ASN A 434 17.11 0.30 24.38
C ASN A 434 18.29 1.28 24.22
N GLN A 435 18.32 2.34 25.06
CA GLN A 435 19.30 3.44 25.06
C GLN A 435 19.22 4.44 23.87
N ASN A 436 18.40 4.20 22.85
CA ASN A 436 18.11 5.19 21.81
C ASN A 436 17.07 6.21 22.30
N PHE A 437 17.31 7.51 22.07
CA PHE A 437 16.32 8.56 22.33
C PHE A 437 15.12 8.40 21.40
N VAL A 438 13.90 8.45 21.94
CA VAL A 438 12.66 8.25 21.19
C VAL A 438 11.89 9.56 21.02
N HIS A 439 11.53 10.25 22.10
CA HIS A 439 10.68 11.44 22.02
C HIS A 439 10.70 12.30 23.30
N LYS A 440 10.22 13.55 23.18
CA LYS A 440 9.96 14.46 24.31
C LYS A 440 8.47 14.58 24.55
N THR A 441 8.01 14.16 25.72
CA THR A 441 6.62 14.38 26.17
C THR A 441 6.55 15.50 27.20
N ASN A 442 5.35 16.04 27.45
CA ASN A 442 5.09 16.92 28.59
C ASN A 442 4.51 16.18 29.80
N VAL A 443 3.98 14.97 29.61
CA VAL A 443 3.39 14.14 30.65
C VAL A 443 3.75 12.67 30.42
N TYR A 444 4.19 11.97 31.47
CA TYR A 444 4.49 10.53 31.44
C TYR A 444 4.05 9.88 32.76
N PHE A 445 3.55 8.65 32.71
CA PHE A 445 3.20 7.90 33.93
C PHE A 445 3.97 6.59 33.98
N ASP A 446 4.82 6.45 34.99
CA ASP A 446 5.51 5.21 35.28
C ASP A 446 4.58 4.26 36.05
N ASN A 447 4.16 3.18 35.41
CA ASN A 447 3.29 2.17 36.03
C ASN A 447 4.03 1.29 37.06
N GLY A 448 5.35 1.19 36.99
CA GLY A 448 6.16 0.39 37.93
C GLY A 448 6.42 1.12 39.24
N HIS A 449 6.67 2.43 39.16
CA HIS A 449 6.90 3.30 40.32
C HIS A 449 5.67 4.13 40.75
N LYS A 450 4.55 4.01 40.04
CA LYS A 450 3.31 4.81 40.19
C LYS A 450 3.52 6.34 40.14
N GLN A 451 4.49 6.79 39.35
CA GLN A 451 4.93 8.19 39.32
C GLN A 451 4.36 8.93 38.11
N LEU A 452 3.63 10.02 38.35
CA LEU A 452 3.19 10.95 37.31
C LEU A 452 4.22 12.07 37.14
N TYR A 453 4.97 11.99 36.05
CA TYR A 453 5.94 12.98 35.64
C TYR A 453 5.29 14.05 34.76
N VAL A 454 5.61 15.32 35.03
CA VAL A 454 5.20 16.49 34.24
C VAL A 454 6.40 17.39 33.93
N THR A 455 6.38 18.08 32.78
CA THR A 455 7.36 19.12 32.48
C THR A 455 7.16 20.37 33.32
N ARG A 456 8.26 20.98 33.76
CA ARG A 456 8.26 22.23 34.52
C ARG A 456 8.13 23.46 33.59
N PRO A 457 7.27 24.45 33.91
CA PRO A 457 6.29 24.45 34.99
C PRO A 457 5.05 23.63 34.61
N TRP A 458 4.49 22.88 35.57
CA TRP A 458 3.38 21.96 35.33
C TRP A 458 2.10 22.63 34.77
N ASN A 459 1.95 23.93 35.00
CA ASN A 459 0.83 24.76 34.54
C ASN A 459 1.05 25.40 33.15
N SER A 460 2.10 24.99 32.41
CA SER A 460 2.27 25.42 31.01
C SER A 460 1.14 24.92 30.12
N GLU A 461 0.77 25.70 29.10
CA GLU A 461 -0.29 25.31 28.16
C GLU A 461 0.03 23.97 27.46
N THR A 462 1.32 23.77 27.15
CA THR A 462 1.88 22.55 26.55
C THR A 462 1.75 21.31 27.43
N THR A 463 1.86 21.44 28.75
CA THR A 463 1.59 20.35 29.71
C THR A 463 0.09 20.07 29.81
N PHE A 464 -0.72 21.13 29.73
CA PHE A 464 -2.19 21.09 29.82
C PHE A 464 -2.91 20.52 28.58
N ILE A 465 -2.20 20.22 27.50
CA ILE A 465 -2.74 19.44 26.36
C ILE A 465 -3.05 18.02 26.80
N ASP A 466 -2.12 17.38 27.53
CA ASP A 466 -2.17 15.96 27.87
C ASP A 466 -2.52 15.69 29.35
N LEU A 467 -2.17 16.61 30.25
CA LEU A 467 -2.29 16.40 31.70
C LEU A 467 -3.71 16.10 32.19
N PRO A 468 -4.77 16.84 31.79
CA PRO A 468 -6.13 16.54 32.21
C PRO A 468 -6.59 15.16 31.71
N ASN A 469 -6.24 14.81 30.48
CA ASN A 469 -6.57 13.53 29.85
C ASN A 469 -5.90 12.37 30.62
N LYS A 470 -4.61 12.52 30.95
CA LYS A 470 -3.85 11.49 31.67
C LYS A 470 -4.31 11.32 33.11
N LEU A 471 -4.65 12.42 33.80
CA LEU A 471 -5.27 12.37 35.13
C LEU A 471 -6.64 11.68 35.08
N CYS A 472 -7.51 12.01 34.12
CA CYS A 472 -8.82 11.36 33.97
C CYS A 472 -8.69 9.85 33.72
N GLN A 473 -7.69 9.40 32.94
CA GLN A 473 -7.38 7.97 32.78
C GLN A 473 -6.93 7.33 34.10
N LEU A 474 -5.95 7.92 34.80
CA LEU A 474 -5.40 7.36 36.05
C LEU A 474 -6.44 7.31 37.17
N LEU A 475 -7.32 8.31 37.25
CA LEU A 475 -8.40 8.42 38.22
C LEU A 475 -9.66 7.64 37.82
N ASN A 476 -9.76 7.17 36.57
CA ASN A 476 -10.92 6.45 36.00
C ASN A 476 -12.19 7.33 35.95
N ILE A 477 -12.04 8.58 35.53
CA ILE A 477 -13.11 9.60 35.37
C ILE A 477 -13.08 10.20 33.95
N HIS A 478 -13.26 9.33 32.95
CA HIS A 478 -13.35 9.69 31.53
C HIS A 478 -14.52 10.65 31.24
N GLY A 479 -14.38 11.56 30.28
CA GLY A 479 -15.40 12.58 29.94
C GLY A 479 -15.45 13.77 30.92
N PHE A 480 -14.43 13.88 31.78
CA PHE A 480 -14.26 14.95 32.75
C PHE A 480 -13.07 15.89 32.42
N GLU A 481 -12.37 15.66 31.32
CA GLU A 481 -11.06 16.27 31.00
C GLU A 481 -11.14 17.80 30.91
N HIS A 482 -12.16 18.34 30.25
CA HIS A 482 -12.40 19.80 30.15
C HIS A 482 -12.76 20.42 31.51
N LYS A 483 -13.50 19.69 32.35
CA LYS A 483 -13.93 20.14 33.69
C LYS A 483 -12.75 20.11 34.66
N LEU A 484 -11.90 19.08 34.57
CA LEU A 484 -10.64 18.99 35.31
C LEU A 484 -9.64 20.07 34.88
N ARG A 485 -9.56 20.38 33.58
CA ARG A 485 -8.78 21.51 33.04
C ARG A 485 -9.22 22.85 33.61
N PHE A 486 -10.53 23.09 33.71
CA PHE A 486 -11.07 24.28 34.39
C PHE A 486 -10.68 24.32 35.87
N LEU A 487 -10.91 23.24 36.63
CA LEU A 487 -10.53 23.18 38.05
C LEU A 487 -9.03 23.42 38.28
N LEU A 488 -8.16 22.79 37.48
CA LEU A 488 -6.72 22.91 37.65
C LEU A 488 -6.17 24.31 37.32
N LYS A 489 -6.80 25.04 36.39
CA LYS A 489 -6.44 26.43 36.06
C LYS A 489 -7.08 27.48 36.97
N GLY A 490 -8.35 27.30 37.32
CA GLY A 490 -9.14 28.32 37.99
C GLY A 490 -8.68 28.61 39.42
N THR A 491 -8.84 29.87 39.83
CA THR A 491 -8.87 30.24 41.25
C THR A 491 -10.05 29.56 41.93
N ILE A 492 -9.95 29.37 43.25
CA ILE A 492 -11.03 28.77 44.03
C ILE A 492 -12.29 29.67 44.01
N GLU A 493 -12.12 30.97 43.81
CA GLU A 493 -13.17 31.98 43.73
C GLU A 493 -13.95 31.89 42.41
N GLU A 494 -13.26 31.71 41.27
CA GLU A 494 -13.90 31.40 39.98
C GLU A 494 -14.62 30.05 40.01
N ILE A 495 -14.02 29.03 40.65
CA ILE A 495 -14.64 27.71 40.79
C ILE A 495 -15.90 27.79 41.67
N LYS A 496 -15.86 28.51 42.80
CA LYS A 496 -17.04 28.81 43.63
C LYS A 496 -18.12 29.53 42.82
N LYS A 497 -17.77 30.57 42.06
CA LYS A 497 -18.69 31.33 41.21
C LYS A 497 -19.38 30.42 40.19
N HIS A 498 -18.61 29.60 39.47
CA HIS A 498 -19.13 28.64 38.50
C HIS A 498 -20.05 27.59 39.14
N PHE A 499 -19.72 27.10 40.34
CA PHE A 499 -20.56 26.15 41.06
C PHE A 499 -21.90 26.77 41.47
N ILE A 500 -21.92 28.04 41.91
CA ILE A 500 -23.15 28.79 42.18
C ILE A 500 -23.98 28.96 40.89
N GLU A 501 -23.36 29.42 39.80
CA GLU A 501 -24.01 29.62 38.50
C GLU A 501 -24.63 28.35 37.90
N LYS A 502 -24.05 27.17 38.19
CA LYS A 502 -24.56 25.85 37.76
C LYS A 502 -25.30 25.08 38.86
N SER A 503 -25.68 25.73 39.97
CA SER A 503 -26.42 25.14 41.10
C SER A 503 -25.76 23.92 41.75
N ILE A 504 -24.44 23.78 41.64
CA ILE A 504 -23.65 22.70 42.22
C ILE A 504 -23.32 23.03 43.68
N LYS A 505 -23.53 22.08 44.59
CA LYS A 505 -23.21 22.26 46.01
C LYS A 505 -21.71 22.51 46.21
N ILE A 506 -21.37 23.69 46.74
CA ILE A 506 -20.01 24.05 47.15
C ILE A 506 -19.57 23.12 48.32
N PRO A 507 -18.29 22.72 48.40
CA PRO A 507 -17.73 22.10 49.60
C PRO A 507 -17.90 22.98 50.85
N THR A 508 -18.32 22.42 51.98
CA THR A 508 -18.31 23.12 53.27
C THR A 508 -16.95 22.99 53.95
N ASN A 509 -16.71 23.74 55.03
CA ASN A 509 -15.44 23.68 55.78
C ASN A 509 -15.13 22.28 56.38
N GLN A 510 -16.09 21.34 56.38
CA GLN A 510 -15.90 19.94 56.76
C GLN A 510 -15.41 19.04 55.60
N ASP A 511 -15.54 19.49 54.35
CA ASP A 511 -15.02 18.81 53.16
C ASP A 511 -13.55 19.18 52.85
N ILE A 512 -12.99 20.20 53.54
CA ILE A 512 -11.64 20.71 53.30
C ILE A 512 -10.63 19.87 54.08
N VAL A 513 -9.78 19.13 53.37
CA VAL A 513 -8.64 18.43 53.97
C VAL A 513 -7.59 19.46 54.36
N ILE A 514 -7.34 19.63 55.66
CA ILE A 514 -6.24 20.47 56.16
C ILE A 514 -4.92 19.77 55.80
N LEU A 515 -4.03 20.49 55.13
CA LEU A 515 -2.65 20.05 54.91
C LEU A 515 -1.88 20.12 56.23
N GLU A 516 -1.74 18.99 56.93
CA GLU A 516 -0.69 18.87 57.93
C GLU A 516 0.68 19.04 57.24
N PRO A 517 1.58 19.88 57.76
CA PRO A 517 2.92 20.00 57.20
C PRO A 517 3.67 18.69 57.44
N VAL A 518 4.22 18.10 56.36
CA VAL A 518 5.03 16.87 56.45
C VAL A 518 6.22 17.15 57.38
N ALA A 519 6.15 16.59 58.59
CA ALA A 519 7.17 16.79 59.62
C ALA A 519 8.52 16.30 59.10
N SER A 520 9.57 17.13 59.24
CA SER A 520 10.90 16.87 58.68
C SER A 520 11.68 15.82 59.49
N SER A 521 11.20 14.58 59.48
CA SER A 521 11.81 13.41 60.09
C SER A 521 12.95 12.84 59.22
N ASN A 522 14.05 13.59 59.12
CA ASN A 522 15.44 13.09 59.18
C ASN A 522 16.49 14.19 58.90
N ALA A 523 16.58 15.18 59.80
CA ALA A 523 17.82 15.94 59.96
C ALA A 523 18.87 15.08 60.70
N LEU A 524 20.14 15.19 60.30
CA LEU A 524 21.23 14.33 60.80
C LEU A 524 21.40 14.42 62.33
N LYS A 525 21.60 13.25 62.96
CA LYS A 525 22.32 13.13 64.24
C LYS A 525 23.38 12.03 64.16
N GLN A 526 24.64 12.41 64.07
CA GLN A 526 25.69 11.66 64.76
C GLN A 526 25.55 11.96 66.27
N PRO A 527 25.94 11.04 67.17
CA PRO A 527 27.29 11.21 67.74
C PRO A 527 28.02 9.93 68.23
N LYS A 528 29.35 9.96 68.05
CA LYS A 528 30.42 9.55 69.00
C LYS A 528 30.55 8.11 69.53
N LEU A 529 31.80 7.80 69.89
CA LEU A 529 32.27 6.59 70.56
C LEU A 529 31.90 6.58 72.06
N SER A 530 31.69 5.38 72.60
CA SER A 530 32.30 4.93 73.86
C SER A 530 32.47 3.41 73.82
N ALA A 531 33.42 2.86 74.58
CA ALA A 531 33.82 1.46 74.47
C ALA A 531 33.62 0.67 75.78
N THR A 532 33.15 -0.57 75.64
CA THR A 532 33.34 -1.68 76.59
C THR A 532 33.47 -2.96 75.75
N ALA A 533 34.64 -3.59 75.67
CA ALA A 533 35.26 -4.41 76.71
C ALA A 533 34.68 -5.85 76.78
N THR A 534 35.19 -6.69 75.87
CA THR A 534 35.61 -8.08 76.11
C THR A 534 34.88 -8.93 77.16
N SER A 535 34.25 -10.01 76.68
CA SER A 535 34.43 -11.33 77.31
C SER A 535 34.72 -12.38 76.23
N GLU A 536 35.52 -13.39 76.59
CA GLU A 536 36.18 -14.33 75.67
C GLU A 536 35.65 -15.78 75.81
N PRO A 537 36.11 -16.77 75.03
CA PRO A 537 35.27 -17.91 74.62
C PRO A 537 35.64 -19.24 75.29
N LYS A 538 34.86 -20.30 74.99
CA LYS A 538 35.32 -21.67 74.64
C LYS A 538 34.15 -22.47 74.03
N LYS A 539 34.39 -23.18 72.92
CA LYS A 539 34.65 -24.64 72.80
C LYS A 539 33.56 -25.54 73.41
N SER A 540 33.14 -26.64 72.78
CA SER A 540 33.31 -27.12 71.38
C SER A 540 32.34 -28.30 71.17
N ASP A 541 32.05 -28.68 69.92
CA ASP A 541 32.42 -30.01 69.39
C ASP A 541 31.91 -30.27 67.95
N SER A 542 32.39 -31.38 67.39
CA SER A 542 32.50 -31.69 65.97
C SER A 542 31.21 -32.15 65.27
N SER A 543 30.96 -31.57 64.08
CA SER A 543 30.50 -32.20 62.81
C SER A 543 29.51 -33.39 62.85
N ILE A 544 28.44 -33.36 62.06
CA ILE A 544 28.34 -33.85 60.65
C ILE A 544 26.90 -33.45 60.18
N LYS A 545 26.56 -33.00 58.96
CA LYS A 545 26.98 -33.39 57.58
C LYS A 545 26.81 -32.24 56.56
N ASN A 546 27.30 -32.48 55.35
CA ASN A 546 27.20 -31.67 54.11
C ASN A 546 25.75 -31.35 53.66
N GLN A 547 25.47 -30.45 52.70
CA GLN A 547 26.28 -30.07 51.52
C GLN A 547 25.96 -28.66 50.96
N LYS A 548 26.90 -28.09 50.17
CA LYS A 548 26.78 -26.80 49.45
C LYS A 548 26.98 -27.00 47.94
N THR A 549 26.44 -26.08 47.14
CA THR A 549 27.12 -25.50 45.97
C THR A 549 26.96 -23.98 45.99
N ASN A 550 27.93 -23.22 45.47
CA ASN A 550 27.89 -21.75 45.41
C ASN A 550 28.68 -21.24 44.19
N SER A 551 28.43 -19.98 43.86
CA SER A 551 28.85 -19.18 42.71
C SER A 551 30.35 -18.93 42.48
N ASN A 552 30.69 -18.74 41.20
CA ASN A 552 31.76 -17.88 40.62
C ASN A 552 33.23 -18.18 41.00
N LYS A 553 34.27 -17.79 40.24
CA LYS A 553 34.49 -16.63 39.33
C LYS A 553 35.70 -16.89 38.37
N SER A 554 35.92 -15.99 37.39
CA SER A 554 37.21 -15.53 36.75
C SER A 554 38.52 -16.34 36.92
N GLU A 555 39.48 -16.44 35.97
CA GLU A 555 39.92 -15.47 34.93
C GLU A 555 40.99 -16.04 33.94
N ILE A 556 41.45 -15.22 32.98
CA ILE A 556 42.75 -15.30 32.21
C ILE A 556 42.86 -16.30 31.03
N THR A 557 43.85 -16.05 30.15
CA THR A 557 43.99 -16.48 28.73
C THR A 557 45.30 -17.29 28.45
N PRO A 558 45.94 -17.29 27.26
CA PRO A 558 45.71 -18.29 26.19
C PRO A 558 46.98 -19.10 25.76
N VAL A 559 46.82 -20.25 25.10
CA VAL A 559 47.94 -21.04 24.51
C VAL A 559 47.56 -21.68 23.15
N THR A 560 48.54 -21.80 22.24
CA THR A 560 48.46 -22.38 20.90
C THR A 560 49.40 -23.59 20.70
N THR A 561 48.90 -24.67 20.10
CA THR A 561 49.62 -25.76 19.36
C THR A 561 48.54 -26.53 18.56
N GLU A 562 48.70 -26.95 17.29
CA GLU A 562 49.64 -27.92 16.70
C GLU A 562 49.54 -29.34 17.32
N ALA A 563 49.53 -30.46 16.58
CA ALA A 563 49.38 -30.74 15.14
C ALA A 563 49.03 -32.25 14.94
N LEU A 564 49.31 -32.83 13.75
CA LEU A 564 49.33 -34.28 13.38
C LEU A 564 47.93 -34.93 13.09
N VAL A 565 47.61 -35.48 11.89
CA VAL A 565 48.16 -36.61 11.06
C VAL A 565 47.46 -37.95 11.39
N THR A 566 46.94 -38.82 10.50
CA THR A 566 46.61 -38.89 9.02
C THR A 566 45.40 -39.87 8.86
N ARG A 567 44.95 -40.50 7.74
CA ARG A 567 45.36 -40.75 6.32
C ARG A 567 44.07 -41.12 5.53
N SER A 568 43.69 -40.48 4.42
CA SER A 568 44.12 -40.69 3.01
C SER A 568 43.81 -42.07 2.38
N ASN A 569 42.89 -42.10 1.40
CA ASN A 569 42.86 -42.94 0.17
C ASN A 569 41.52 -42.67 -0.58
N ASN A 570 41.38 -42.12 -1.80
CA ASN A 570 42.27 -41.66 -2.89
C ASN A 570 42.61 -42.64 -4.05
N GLN A 571 41.74 -42.65 -5.06
CA GLN A 571 41.96 -43.01 -6.49
C GLN A 571 41.09 -42.02 -7.31
N LYS A 572 41.48 -41.27 -8.37
CA LYS A 572 42.41 -41.44 -9.53
C LYS A 572 41.98 -42.58 -10.46
N THR A 573 41.92 -42.42 -11.78
CA THR A 573 42.75 -41.63 -12.74
C THR A 573 42.01 -40.43 -13.38
N LYS A 574 42.62 -39.38 -13.99
CA LYS A 574 43.71 -39.28 -14.99
C LYS A 574 43.33 -39.88 -16.36
N HIS A 575 43.73 -39.34 -17.52
CA HIS A 575 44.69 -38.25 -17.86
C HIS A 575 44.21 -37.57 -19.20
N ASP A 576 44.83 -36.60 -19.89
CA ASP A 576 46.19 -36.01 -19.86
C ASP A 576 46.26 -34.49 -20.26
N THR A 577 46.86 -34.12 -21.40
CA THR A 577 47.41 -32.80 -21.84
C THR A 577 46.94 -32.41 -23.27
N SER A 578 47.19 -31.21 -23.86
CA SER A 578 48.42 -30.39 -23.93
C SER A 578 48.21 -28.92 -24.37
N ILE A 579 49.31 -28.17 -24.57
CA ILE A 579 49.37 -26.69 -24.72
C ILE A 579 49.99 -26.30 -26.07
N ILE A 580 49.44 -25.28 -26.75
CA ILE A 580 50.16 -24.42 -27.72
C ILE A 580 49.76 -22.95 -27.48
N ASN A 581 50.76 -22.05 -27.49
CA ASN A 581 50.58 -20.60 -27.55
C ASN A 581 51.15 -20.08 -28.89
N SER A 582 50.47 -19.15 -29.56
CA SER A 582 51.09 -18.31 -30.59
C SER A 582 50.38 -16.94 -30.70
N THR A 583 51.18 -15.90 -30.93
CA THR A 583 50.74 -14.50 -31.09
C THR A 583 50.73 -14.11 -32.56
N GLN A 584 49.89 -13.14 -32.97
CA GLN A 584 50.33 -11.89 -33.63
C GLN A 584 49.18 -10.94 -34.07
N HIS A 585 49.48 -9.64 -33.95
CA HIS A 585 49.06 -8.47 -34.74
C HIS A 585 47.63 -8.28 -35.32
N CYS A 586 46.94 -7.25 -34.78
CA CYS A 586 46.55 -5.98 -35.46
C CYS A 586 45.64 -5.99 -36.73
N PRO A 587 45.08 -4.83 -37.17
CA PRO A 587 45.17 -3.47 -36.61
C PRO A 587 43.82 -2.83 -36.22
N SER A 588 43.90 -1.72 -35.47
CA SER A 588 42.81 -0.75 -35.32
C SER A 588 42.87 0.31 -36.43
N ILE A 589 41.71 0.76 -36.92
CA ILE A 589 41.57 1.95 -37.78
C ILE A 589 40.49 2.85 -37.20
N LEU A 590 40.85 4.10 -36.92
CA LEU A 590 39.89 5.17 -36.64
C LEU A 590 39.41 5.79 -37.96
N GLN A 591 38.12 6.14 -38.03
CA GLN A 591 37.67 7.26 -38.86
C GLN A 591 36.72 8.15 -38.05
N HIS A 592 36.97 9.46 -38.09
CA HIS A 592 36.15 10.47 -37.41
C HIS A 592 35.02 10.95 -38.33
N ILE A 593 33.82 11.13 -37.77
CA ILE A 593 32.87 12.15 -38.25
C ILE A 593 32.32 12.87 -37.01
N PRO A 594 32.47 14.21 -36.90
CA PRO A 594 31.98 14.98 -35.76
C PRO A 594 30.57 15.55 -35.99
N PHE A 595 29.80 15.73 -34.92
CA PHE A 595 28.68 16.68 -34.88
C PHE A 595 28.75 17.50 -33.57
N PRO A 596 28.35 18.78 -33.58
CA PRO A 596 28.74 19.74 -32.55
C PRO A 596 27.84 19.74 -31.31
N LEU A 597 28.46 19.87 -30.14
CA LEU A 597 27.77 20.31 -28.91
C LEU A 597 27.54 21.82 -28.97
N TYR A 598 26.28 22.26 -28.89
CA TYR A 598 25.94 23.67 -28.80
C TYR A 598 25.60 24.02 -27.35
N VAL A 599 26.45 24.82 -26.70
CA VAL A 599 26.28 25.27 -25.31
C VAL A 599 26.12 26.80 -25.30
N PRO A 600 24.94 27.34 -24.99
CA PRO A 600 24.77 28.77 -24.78
C PRO A 600 25.50 29.22 -23.50
N SER A 601 26.42 30.17 -23.65
CA SER A 601 27.17 30.79 -22.54
C SER A 601 26.29 31.67 -21.66
N GLN A 602 26.59 31.70 -20.36
CA GLN A 602 25.93 32.59 -19.40
C GLN A 602 26.22 34.08 -19.68
N VAL A 603 25.22 34.93 -19.45
CA VAL A 603 25.37 36.38 -19.28
C VAL A 603 24.57 36.76 -18.01
N PRO A 604 25.14 37.52 -17.06
CA PRO A 604 24.51 37.71 -15.75
C PRO A 604 23.38 38.75 -15.77
N ILE A 605 22.25 38.42 -15.13
CA ILE A 605 21.18 39.37 -14.81
C ILE A 605 21.18 39.60 -13.30
N GLN A 606 21.36 40.86 -12.88
CA GLN A 606 21.18 41.27 -11.50
C GLN A 606 19.69 41.24 -11.13
N PHE A 607 19.30 40.39 -10.20
CA PHE A 607 17.95 40.44 -9.61
C PHE A 607 17.94 41.32 -8.36
N MET A 608 17.06 42.32 -8.35
CA MET A 608 16.74 43.08 -7.14
C MET A 608 15.97 42.22 -6.12
N ASN A 609 15.92 42.71 -4.88
CA ASN A 609 15.38 41.98 -3.72
C ASN A 609 13.94 41.46 -3.96
N SER A 610 13.70 40.20 -3.61
CA SER A 610 12.40 39.54 -3.75
C SER A 610 11.45 39.88 -2.58
N PRO A 611 10.13 40.06 -2.81
CA PRO A 611 9.13 40.27 -1.75
C PRO A 611 9.06 39.16 -0.68
N ILE A 612 9.62 37.97 -0.95
CA ILE A 612 9.58 36.81 -0.05
C ILE A 612 10.15 37.12 1.35
N ASP A 613 11.18 37.96 1.44
CA ASP A 613 11.81 38.29 2.73
C ASP A 613 11.06 39.39 3.53
N GLN A 614 10.10 40.08 2.92
CA GLN A 614 9.09 40.85 3.66
C GLN A 614 8.05 39.92 4.30
N TYR A 615 7.56 38.92 3.56
CA TYR A 615 6.58 37.95 4.09
C TYR A 615 7.11 37.12 5.25
N LYS A 616 8.39 36.70 5.23
CA LYS A 616 9.02 36.01 6.39
C LYS A 616 9.01 36.85 7.67
N ARG A 617 9.11 38.17 7.58
CA ARG A 617 9.04 39.07 8.75
C ARG A 617 7.60 39.19 9.25
N ALA A 618 6.62 39.34 8.35
CA ALA A 618 5.20 39.44 8.71
C ALA A 618 4.69 38.21 9.49
N VAL A 619 5.06 36.99 9.06
CA VAL A 619 4.67 35.76 9.79
C VAL A 619 5.34 35.65 11.17
N SER A 620 6.53 36.25 11.33
CA SER A 620 7.24 36.28 12.62
C SER A 620 6.73 37.36 13.58
N SER A 621 6.02 38.38 13.11
CA SER A 621 5.55 39.51 13.94
C SER A 621 4.12 39.37 14.47
N VAL A 622 3.39 38.31 14.11
CA VAL A 622 2.04 38.02 14.66
C VAL A 622 2.11 37.34 16.04
N TRP A 623 3.30 36.85 16.44
CA TRP A 623 3.53 36.25 17.75
C TRP A 623 4.07 37.28 18.76
N ILE A 624 3.19 38.17 19.26
CA ILE A 624 3.17 38.79 20.62
C ILE A 624 2.08 39.87 20.65
N SER A 625 0.98 39.58 21.33
CA SER A 625 0.18 40.53 22.11
C SER A 625 -0.81 39.74 22.97
N SER A 626 -0.92 40.08 24.25
CA SER A 626 -1.79 39.43 25.22
C SER A 626 -2.82 40.42 25.74
N GLU A 627 -4.10 40.06 25.70
CA GLU A 627 -5.13 40.63 26.57
C GLU A 627 -6.35 39.69 26.59
N ASP A 628 -6.94 39.51 27.76
CA ASP A 628 -8.15 38.73 28.00
C ASP A 628 -9.36 39.67 28.16
N GLU A 629 -10.55 39.26 27.72
CA GLU A 629 -11.72 39.14 28.63
C GLU A 629 -12.97 38.51 27.97
N GLN A 630 -13.43 37.41 28.61
CA GLN A 630 -14.81 37.02 28.99
C GLN A 630 -16.04 37.02 28.03
N LEU A 631 -17.02 36.21 28.47
CA LEU A 631 -18.44 36.08 28.07
C LEU A 631 -18.76 35.34 26.75
N ASP A 632 -19.71 34.39 26.71
CA ASP A 632 -20.21 33.50 27.80
C ASP A 632 -20.80 32.19 27.19
N LYS A 633 -21.27 31.26 28.04
CA LYS A 633 -21.66 29.90 27.68
C LYS A 633 -22.87 29.83 26.73
N ILE A 634 -22.78 28.95 25.73
CA ILE A 634 -23.94 28.25 25.13
C ILE A 634 -23.63 26.74 25.17
N GLU A 635 -24.63 25.91 25.46
CA GLU A 635 -24.40 24.51 25.84
C GLU A 635 -24.07 23.62 24.63
N LEU A 636 -22.95 22.89 24.74
CA LEU A 636 -22.55 21.84 23.80
C LEU A 636 -23.24 20.53 24.19
N THR A 637 -24.18 20.07 23.36
CA THR A 637 -24.67 18.69 23.42
C THR A 637 -23.68 17.75 22.75
N ASP A 638 -23.35 16.67 23.44
CA ASP A 638 -22.32 15.71 23.03
C ASP A 638 -22.77 14.92 21.79
N LEU A 639 -22.04 15.05 20.68
CA LEU A 639 -22.33 14.35 19.42
C LEU A 639 -21.04 13.82 18.78
N ALA A 640 -20.70 12.57 19.14
CA ALA A 640 -19.62 11.81 18.54
C ALA A 640 -19.87 11.54 17.04
N SER A 641 -19.38 12.43 16.17
CA SER A 641 -19.23 12.24 14.71
C SER A 641 -20.41 11.56 13.99
N ASN A 642 -21.62 12.12 14.12
CA ASN A 642 -22.79 11.63 13.39
C ASN A 642 -22.60 11.77 11.86
N SER A 643 -22.38 10.64 11.18
CA SER A 643 -22.63 10.54 9.74
C SER A 643 -24.13 10.43 9.50
N VAL A 644 -24.73 11.42 8.84
CA VAL A 644 -26.16 11.40 8.52
C VAL A 644 -26.35 10.80 7.13
N SER A 645 -26.94 9.61 7.08
CA SER A 645 -27.57 9.08 5.87
C SER A 645 -28.85 9.86 5.61
N LEU A 646 -29.00 10.47 4.44
CA LEU A 646 -30.20 11.21 4.08
C LEU A 646 -31.26 10.27 3.49
N GLU A 647 -31.99 9.56 4.36
CA GLU A 647 -33.27 8.94 3.99
C GLU A 647 -34.32 10.02 3.69
N ASP A 648 -35.21 9.76 2.74
CA ASP A 648 -35.77 10.75 1.80
C ASP A 648 -36.31 12.08 2.37
N PRO A 649 -35.66 13.21 1.99
CA PRO A 649 -36.29 14.51 1.87
C PRO A 649 -36.60 14.88 0.39
N PHE A 650 -36.21 14.05 -0.58
CA PHE A 650 -36.25 14.35 -2.02
C PHE A 650 -37.48 13.77 -2.74
N ASN A 651 -38.67 13.99 -2.17
CA ASN A 651 -39.93 13.65 -2.85
C ASN A 651 -40.28 14.74 -3.89
N GLY A 652 -39.53 14.75 -4.99
CA GLY A 652 -39.64 15.70 -6.09
C GLY A 652 -38.83 15.22 -7.30
N THR A 653 -39.53 14.66 -8.28
CA THR A 653 -38.93 14.04 -9.48
C THR A 653 -38.57 15.09 -10.54
N GLU A 654 -37.33 15.55 -10.54
CA GLU A 654 -36.67 16.10 -11.73
C GLU A 654 -35.38 15.30 -11.98
N GLU A 655 -35.31 14.65 -13.14
CA GLU A 655 -34.08 14.02 -13.61
C GLU A 655 -33.13 15.12 -14.08
N PHE A 656 -31.99 15.28 -13.38
CA PHE A 656 -30.98 16.29 -13.71
C PHE A 656 -30.15 15.90 -14.96
N GLU A 657 -30.80 15.79 -16.10
CA GLU A 657 -30.15 15.74 -17.42
C GLU A 657 -29.57 17.12 -17.77
N GLY A 658 -28.34 17.39 -17.33
CA GLY A 658 -27.67 18.67 -17.56
C GLY A 658 -26.15 18.58 -17.53
N SER A 659 -25.48 19.25 -18.47
CA SER A 659 -24.02 19.20 -18.62
C SER A 659 -23.28 19.96 -17.51
N TYR A 660 -22.24 19.33 -16.95
CA TYR A 660 -21.18 19.97 -16.15
C TYR A 660 -21.60 20.95 -15.02
N LEU A 661 -22.77 20.77 -14.42
CA LEU A 661 -23.23 21.62 -13.31
C LEU A 661 -22.31 21.55 -12.08
N ASN A 662 -22.18 22.70 -11.41
CA ASN A 662 -21.17 22.93 -10.36
C ASN A 662 -21.36 21.97 -9.17
N THR A 663 -20.34 21.14 -8.92
CA THR A 663 -20.33 20.17 -7.81
C THR A 663 -20.31 20.86 -6.44
N GLY A 664 -19.83 22.10 -6.32
CA GLY A 664 -19.99 22.93 -5.12
C GLY A 664 -21.47 23.19 -4.83
N TYR A 665 -22.10 23.98 -5.73
CA TYR A 665 -23.49 24.42 -5.67
C TYR A 665 -24.50 23.30 -5.37
N ILE A 666 -24.37 22.12 -6.00
CA ILE A 666 -25.28 20.99 -5.73
C ILE A 666 -25.18 20.54 -4.25
N GLY A 667 -23.96 20.46 -3.70
CA GLY A 667 -23.78 20.11 -2.29
C GLY A 667 -24.21 21.22 -1.34
N GLU A 668 -24.03 22.49 -1.70
CA GLU A 668 -24.57 23.62 -0.94
C GLU A 668 -26.10 23.59 -0.88
N GLN A 669 -26.76 23.31 -2.00
CA GLN A 669 -28.21 23.12 -2.08
C GLN A 669 -28.68 21.95 -1.19
N MET A 670 -27.93 20.84 -1.17
CA MET A 670 -28.21 19.71 -0.27
C MET A 670 -28.08 20.11 1.22
N VAL A 671 -27.06 20.90 1.58
CA VAL A 671 -26.89 21.39 2.96
C VAL A 671 -27.99 22.38 3.34
N TYR A 672 -28.34 23.32 2.47
CA TYR A 672 -29.42 24.27 2.70
C TYR A 672 -30.76 23.54 2.92
N ASN A 673 -31.11 22.60 2.03
CA ASN A 673 -32.33 21.79 2.16
C ASN A 673 -32.32 20.93 3.45
N TYR A 674 -31.19 20.35 3.83
CA TYR A 674 -31.03 19.63 5.10
C TYR A 674 -31.29 20.53 6.31
N LEU A 675 -30.70 21.72 6.34
CA LEU A 675 -30.87 22.68 7.44
C LEU A 675 -32.32 23.19 7.52
N VAL A 676 -32.92 23.59 6.40
CA VAL A 676 -34.32 24.05 6.35
C VAL A 676 -35.27 22.97 6.86
N ASN A 677 -35.09 21.70 6.46
CA ASN A 677 -35.91 20.60 6.95
C ASN A 677 -35.65 20.28 8.44
N LYS A 678 -34.39 20.26 8.88
CA LYS A 678 -34.01 20.00 10.29
C LYS A 678 -34.64 21.02 11.25
N TYR A 679 -34.66 22.30 10.87
CA TYR A 679 -35.12 23.39 11.74
C TYR A 679 -36.58 23.81 11.51
N ARG A 680 -37.29 23.20 10.55
CA ARG A 680 -38.70 23.50 10.19
C ARG A 680 -39.69 23.48 11.35
N TYR A 681 -39.42 22.66 12.37
CA TYR A 681 -40.27 22.48 13.55
C TYR A 681 -39.53 22.82 14.86
N HIS A 682 -38.47 23.62 14.79
CA HIS A 682 -37.68 24.00 15.94
C HIS A 682 -38.43 25.01 16.84
N PRO A 683 -38.43 24.85 18.19
CA PRO A 683 -39.23 25.71 19.07
C PRO A 683 -38.70 27.15 19.16
N ASN A 684 -37.42 27.37 18.88
CA ASN A 684 -36.83 28.70 18.75
C ASN A 684 -36.74 29.09 17.26
N PRO A 685 -37.05 30.34 16.87
CA PRO A 685 -36.93 30.79 15.49
C PRO A 685 -35.47 30.75 15.03
N VAL A 686 -35.22 30.09 13.90
CA VAL A 686 -33.89 29.97 13.28
C VAL A 686 -33.94 30.54 11.87
N ALA A 687 -33.07 31.51 11.57
CA ALA A 687 -32.93 32.07 10.23
C ALA A 687 -31.78 31.37 9.49
N ILE A 688 -32.03 30.87 8.29
CA ILE A 688 -31.03 30.20 7.45
C ILE A 688 -30.91 30.97 6.14
N LYS A 689 -29.70 31.33 5.74
CA LYS A 689 -29.41 32.08 4.50
C LYS A 689 -28.26 31.44 3.74
N TRP A 690 -28.55 30.92 2.55
CA TRP A 690 -27.53 30.55 1.57
C TRP A 690 -27.07 31.81 0.82
N LEU A 691 -25.76 32.04 0.80
CA LEU A 691 -25.15 33.26 0.28
C LEU A 691 -24.76 33.14 -1.19
N ASN A 692 -24.42 31.93 -1.64
CA ASN A 692 -24.05 31.67 -3.03
C ASN A 692 -25.24 31.30 -3.93
N GLN A 693 -26.49 31.41 -3.44
CA GLN A 693 -27.70 30.96 -4.14
C GLN A 693 -27.84 31.58 -5.55
N THR A 694 -27.29 32.78 -5.77
CA THR A 694 -27.28 33.50 -7.06
C THR A 694 -25.89 33.60 -7.71
N GLY A 695 -24.90 32.87 -7.21
CA GLY A 695 -23.50 32.92 -7.64
C GLY A 695 -22.51 33.08 -6.47
N GLU A 696 -21.25 32.69 -6.69
CA GLU A 696 -20.14 32.71 -5.72
C GLU A 696 -20.03 34.05 -4.97
N SER A 697 -20.31 34.05 -3.66
CA SER A 697 -20.25 35.28 -2.84
C SER A 697 -18.83 35.73 -2.50
N ASN A 698 -17.83 34.87 -2.74
CA ASN A 698 -16.42 35.02 -2.32
C ASN A 698 -16.23 35.19 -0.79
N LEU A 699 -17.25 34.93 0.00
CA LEU A 699 -17.17 34.91 1.46
C LEU A 699 -16.50 33.62 1.96
N PRO A 700 -15.93 33.62 3.19
CA PRO A 700 -15.28 32.45 3.78
C PRO A 700 -16.26 31.42 4.35
N TYR A 701 -17.49 31.37 3.86
CA TYR A 701 -18.57 30.45 4.22
C TYR A 701 -19.73 30.64 3.23
N ASP A 702 -20.51 29.59 2.99
CA ASP A 702 -21.55 29.57 1.96
C ASP A 702 -22.95 29.77 2.54
N ILE A 703 -23.16 29.36 3.78
CA ILE A 703 -24.44 29.42 4.48
C ILE A 703 -24.24 30.04 5.88
N ILE A 704 -25.14 30.94 6.26
CA ILE A 704 -25.30 31.42 7.64
C ILE A 704 -26.55 30.77 8.25
N LEU A 705 -26.45 30.35 9.50
CA LEU A 705 -27.56 29.93 10.34
C LEU A 705 -27.56 30.76 11.63
N THR A 706 -28.66 31.43 11.96
CA THR A 706 -28.78 32.30 13.14
C THR A 706 -29.87 31.78 14.06
N GLU A 707 -29.48 31.42 15.27
CA GLU A 707 -30.33 31.08 16.41
C GLU A 707 -30.35 32.27 17.41
N PRO A 708 -31.29 32.34 18.38
CA PRO A 708 -31.35 33.44 19.34
C PRO A 708 -30.04 33.58 20.15
N GLY A 709 -29.29 34.65 19.89
CA GLY A 709 -28.00 34.92 20.52
C GLY A 709 -26.79 34.20 19.92
N LYS A 710 -26.94 33.46 18.81
CA LYS A 710 -25.83 32.70 18.18
C LYS A 710 -25.89 32.69 16.66
N THR A 711 -24.78 33.01 16.01
CA THR A 711 -24.62 32.92 14.55
C THR A 711 -23.61 31.82 14.23
N HIS A 712 -23.99 30.92 13.35
CA HIS A 712 -23.18 29.82 12.83
C HIS A 712 -22.80 30.09 11.37
N TYR A 713 -21.52 29.91 11.06
CA TYR A 713 -20.95 30.05 9.73
C TYR A 713 -20.65 28.66 9.16
N ILE A 714 -21.18 28.36 7.98
CA ILE A 714 -21.13 27.01 7.39
C ILE A 714 -20.49 27.08 6.00
N GLU A 715 -19.32 26.45 5.89
CA GLU A 715 -18.60 26.21 4.64
C GLU A 715 -18.94 24.81 4.12
N VAL A 716 -19.19 24.64 2.82
CA VAL A 716 -19.62 23.39 2.20
C VAL A 716 -18.53 22.85 1.28
N LYS A 717 -18.07 21.62 1.56
CA LYS A 717 -16.97 20.97 0.81
C LYS A 717 -17.49 19.73 0.09
N SER A 718 -18.03 19.96 -1.10
CA SER A 718 -18.71 18.96 -1.93
C SER A 718 -17.74 18.09 -2.76
N THR A 719 -18.02 16.79 -2.83
CA THR A 719 -17.29 15.82 -3.67
C THR A 719 -18.26 14.77 -4.24
N ARG A 720 -17.90 14.11 -5.35
CA ARG A 720 -18.77 13.09 -5.96
C ARG A 720 -18.73 11.74 -5.23
N THR A 721 -17.57 11.35 -4.69
CA THR A 721 -17.31 10.05 -4.05
C THR A 721 -16.40 10.20 -2.82
N HIS A 722 -16.50 9.27 -1.86
CA HIS A 722 -15.72 9.28 -0.62
C HIS A 722 -14.19 9.14 -0.79
N THR A 723 -13.68 8.89 -2.01
CA THR A 723 -12.27 8.64 -2.31
C THR A 723 -11.34 9.85 -2.10
N GLN A 724 -11.87 11.08 -2.14
CA GLN A 724 -11.08 12.29 -1.92
C GLN A 724 -11.21 12.78 -0.47
N HIS A 725 -10.34 12.29 0.41
CA HIS A 725 -10.36 12.66 1.84
C HIS A 725 -9.85 14.08 2.12
N ALA A 726 -8.87 14.58 1.35
CA ALA A 726 -8.31 15.91 1.53
C ALA A 726 -8.98 16.96 0.64
N PHE A 727 -9.23 18.16 1.18
CA PHE A 727 -9.93 19.24 0.48
C PHE A 727 -9.23 20.61 0.61
N PRO A 728 -9.48 21.55 -0.33
CA PRO A 728 -8.89 22.88 -0.27
C PRO A 728 -9.52 23.76 0.82
N LEU A 729 -8.68 24.50 1.55
CA LEU A 729 -9.08 25.67 2.35
C LEU A 729 -8.39 26.93 1.82
N SER A 730 -9.12 28.05 1.75
CA SER A 730 -8.53 29.36 1.46
C SER A 730 -7.95 30.00 2.73
N ILE A 731 -7.09 31.02 2.56
CA ILE A 731 -6.57 31.81 3.69
C ILE A 731 -7.73 32.46 4.47
N HIS A 732 -8.71 33.03 3.77
CA HIS A 732 -9.88 33.67 4.37
C HIS A 732 -10.79 32.71 5.17
N GLN A 733 -10.90 31.45 4.73
CA GLN A 733 -11.58 30.38 5.49
C GLN A 733 -10.81 30.03 6.77
N ILE A 734 -9.47 30.01 6.71
CA ILE A 734 -8.62 29.77 7.88
C ILE A 734 -8.71 30.92 8.89
N GLU A 735 -8.57 32.17 8.43
CA GLU A 735 -8.73 33.38 9.25
C GLU A 735 -10.10 33.41 9.94
N THR A 736 -11.15 33.02 9.23
CA THR A 736 -12.51 33.04 9.75
C THR A 736 -12.77 31.93 10.77
N PHE A 737 -12.38 30.67 10.55
CA PHE A 737 -12.56 29.65 11.59
C PHE A 737 -11.69 29.90 12.83
N LEU A 738 -10.54 30.59 12.69
CA LEU A 738 -9.72 31.01 13.82
C LEU A 738 -10.38 32.13 14.64
N ARG A 739 -11.12 33.04 13.98
CA ARG A 739 -11.88 34.14 14.62
C ARG A 739 -13.17 33.64 15.27
N GLU A 740 -14.02 32.94 14.53
CA GLU A 740 -15.37 32.51 14.96
C GLU A 740 -15.34 31.22 15.81
N ARG A 741 -14.21 30.49 15.83
CA ARG A 741 -13.93 29.31 16.68
C ARG A 741 -15.01 28.22 16.59
N GLU A 742 -15.81 28.06 17.64
CA GLU A 742 -16.85 27.03 17.79
C GLU A 742 -18.12 27.34 16.97
N ASN A 743 -18.22 28.55 16.43
CA ASN A 743 -19.32 28.99 15.57
C ASN A 743 -19.08 28.70 14.08
N TYR A 744 -17.91 28.14 13.71
CA TYR A 744 -17.57 27.81 12.32
C TYR A 744 -17.56 26.31 12.06
N PHE A 745 -18.24 25.89 10.99
CA PHE A 745 -18.44 24.49 10.63
C PHE A 745 -18.08 24.23 9.17
N ILE A 746 -17.59 23.02 8.88
CA ILE A 746 -17.38 22.54 7.51
C ILE A 746 -18.28 21.34 7.26
N TYR A 747 -19.23 21.48 6.34
CA TYR A 747 -20.18 20.44 5.94
C TYR A 747 -19.64 19.72 4.70
N ARG A 748 -19.23 18.46 4.88
CA ARG A 748 -18.67 17.60 3.82
C ARG A 748 -19.78 16.80 3.15
N VAL A 749 -19.99 17.03 1.86
CA VAL A 749 -21.05 16.40 1.06
C VAL A 749 -20.45 15.40 0.08
N TYR A 750 -21.01 14.18 0.06
CA TYR A 750 -20.68 13.13 -0.88
C TYR A 750 -21.90 12.85 -1.75
N ILE A 751 -21.97 13.52 -2.90
CA ILE A 751 -23.20 13.66 -3.69
C ILE A 751 -23.68 12.31 -4.23
N GLY A 752 -22.78 11.50 -4.80
CA GLY A 752 -23.12 10.17 -5.34
C GLY A 752 -23.54 9.15 -4.27
N GLU A 753 -23.31 9.45 -3.00
CA GLU A 753 -23.65 8.61 -1.84
C GLU A 753 -24.78 9.23 -0.99
N LYS A 754 -25.38 10.36 -1.43
CA LYS A 754 -26.38 11.18 -0.70
C LYS A 754 -26.04 11.42 0.78
N LYS A 755 -24.76 11.60 1.10
CA LYS A 755 -24.25 11.54 2.49
C LYS A 755 -23.66 12.86 2.97
N LEU A 756 -24.00 13.24 4.19
CA LEU A 756 -23.51 14.45 4.87
C LEU A 756 -22.66 14.09 6.09
N VAL A 757 -21.52 14.78 6.23
CA VAL A 757 -20.67 14.72 7.43
C VAL A 757 -20.41 16.15 7.92
N ILE A 758 -20.81 16.44 9.16
CA ILE A 758 -20.61 17.74 9.79
C ILE A 758 -19.26 17.74 10.52
N LEU A 759 -18.44 18.76 10.27
CA LEU A 759 -17.18 19.01 10.98
C LEU A 759 -17.31 20.30 11.79
N ASP A 760 -17.29 20.14 13.10
CA ASP A 760 -17.16 21.17 14.12
C ASP A 760 -15.68 21.35 14.54
N ASN A 761 -15.40 22.33 15.41
CA ASN A 761 -14.12 22.43 16.13
C ASN A 761 -12.87 22.33 15.24
N ILE A 762 -12.91 22.97 14.07
CA ILE A 762 -11.94 22.80 12.97
C ILE A 762 -10.48 22.96 13.45
N ARG A 763 -10.21 23.96 14.31
CA ARG A 763 -8.89 24.18 14.91
C ARG A 763 -8.37 22.95 15.68
N TRP A 764 -9.21 22.33 16.51
CA TRP A 764 -8.85 21.13 17.27
C TRP A 764 -8.65 19.93 16.35
N ARG A 765 -9.55 19.72 15.37
CA ARG A 765 -9.44 18.61 14.41
C ARG A 765 -8.15 18.69 13.57
N LEU A 766 -7.72 19.89 13.19
CA LEU A 766 -6.43 20.13 12.54
C LEU A 766 -5.25 19.86 13.48
N THR A 767 -5.27 20.37 14.71
CA THR A 767 -4.21 20.11 15.71
C THR A 767 -4.04 18.62 16.00
N GLN A 768 -5.13 17.86 16.04
CA GLN A 768 -5.12 16.41 16.27
C GLN A 768 -4.87 15.57 15.00
N LYS A 769 -4.54 16.18 13.85
CA LYS A 769 -4.39 15.54 12.53
C LYS A 769 -5.60 14.71 12.08
N GLN A 770 -6.79 14.96 12.64
CA GLN A 770 -8.05 14.32 12.26
C GLN A 770 -8.65 14.88 10.97
N LEU A 771 -8.11 16.01 10.48
CA LEU A 771 -8.56 16.67 9.27
C LEU A 771 -7.39 16.86 8.30
N ALA A 772 -7.52 16.30 7.09
CA ALA A 772 -6.59 16.51 6.00
C ALA A 772 -7.11 17.63 5.08
N CYS A 773 -6.33 18.69 4.93
CA CYS A 773 -6.63 19.79 4.01
C CYS A 773 -5.35 20.34 3.38
N PHE A 774 -5.47 21.03 2.25
CA PHE A 774 -4.38 21.75 1.61
C PHE A 774 -4.73 23.22 1.38
N LEU A 775 -3.73 24.10 1.42
CA LEU A 775 -3.93 25.53 1.24
C LEU A 775 -4.15 25.84 -0.24
N LYS A 776 -5.32 26.37 -0.58
CA LYS A 776 -5.64 26.88 -1.93
C LYS A 776 -5.16 28.33 -2.05
N ILE A 777 -3.91 28.50 -2.42
CA ILE A 777 -3.39 29.81 -2.85
C ILE A 777 -3.94 30.08 -4.25
N LEU A 778 -4.86 31.04 -4.37
CA LEU A 778 -5.28 31.57 -5.67
C LEU A 778 -4.23 32.59 -6.15
N PRO A 779 -3.87 32.62 -7.45
CA PRO A 779 -3.03 33.68 -7.99
C PRO A 779 -3.76 35.03 -7.90
N ILE A 780 -3.00 36.11 -7.73
CA ILE A 780 -3.54 37.48 -7.62
C ILE A 780 -3.96 37.97 -9.01
N SER A 781 -5.19 37.61 -9.39
CA SER A 781 -5.89 38.13 -10.57
C SER A 781 -7.37 38.32 -10.18
N SER A 782 -7.92 39.50 -10.48
CA SER A 782 -9.28 39.97 -10.14
C SER A 782 -9.59 40.26 -8.65
N TYR A 783 -8.74 41.03 -7.96
CA TYR A 783 -9.29 42.02 -7.03
C TYR A 783 -9.87 43.17 -7.86
N GLN A 784 -11.18 43.14 -8.13
CA GLN A 784 -11.89 44.36 -8.52
C GLN A 784 -12.07 45.21 -7.27
N THR A 785 -11.37 46.35 -7.21
CA THR A 785 -11.67 47.40 -6.23
C THR A 785 -13.12 47.86 -6.40
N PRO A 786 -13.92 47.99 -5.32
CA PRO A 786 -15.26 48.54 -5.43
C PRO A 786 -15.17 49.97 -5.98
N LEU A 787 -15.85 50.24 -7.10
CA LEU A 787 -15.98 51.58 -7.63
C LEU A 787 -16.85 52.42 -6.70
N THR A 788 -16.21 53.28 -5.90
CA THR A 788 -16.91 54.36 -5.21
C THR A 788 -17.31 55.43 -6.23
N SER A 789 -18.59 55.48 -6.58
CA SER A 789 -19.23 56.61 -7.26
C SER A 789 -20.42 57.09 -6.42
N ASN A 790 -20.63 58.41 -6.40
CA ASN A 790 -21.72 59.07 -5.67
C ASN A 790 -23.10 58.65 -6.17
#